data_AF-A0A1W9QWC6-F1
#
_entry.id   AF-A0A1W9QWC6-F1
#
_cell.length_a   1.000
_cell.length_b   1.000
_cell.length_c   1.000
_cell.angle_alpha   90.00
_cell.angle_beta   90.00
_cell.angle_gamma   90.00
#
_symmetry.space_group_name_H-M   'P 1'
#
loop_
_entity.id
_entity.type
_entity.pdbx_description
1 polymer ?
#
loop_
_entity_poly.entity_id
_entity_poly.type
_entity_poly.pdbx_seq_one_letter_code
_entity_poly.pdbx_strand_id
1 'polypeptide(L)'
;MLAEGTSSDRITFAASDTVECWQGINFIWTNSNGQDSSKLVNCRITFGYADRAGGYTTNRSGGAVSLYNSPDVLIKNCLLNKNHATEKGGAIYLDGSNPTIIDNIICNNSAPYGGAIFSHYATLTIQGGVIEHNEAEYGGAFYFNGADPTLSGIAIRNNNAKFGGGIYMYGGSTPVFDPVNLCNLYMNYACAAGLDICGTGWNGGPVAVNVDTFTVINPNSHFAYPFSEFTFNIQNGVIEQTSEDLYVSMTGSDENTGTDPSEPLQTLYMAMMKIIADETDTAVVHLAEGVYSEGASGEVLPVNLRSYVSIVGTGMDDVTVYGEDKNQLAYCYDDNSFYIRDLNFQGGFAEDGGGLYLEHYSNPSFLNVKIHLNNATGNGGGLYCYDHSNPAFDTVYFENNTAEGNGGGIYINSYSNPVFHKVNLYSNTANYGGGGLMARLYCDFTMDDVLINANSASYGGGMALHFYCDADISNSNIINNSGISYPGYPAQGGGVSTTYGSYPVFYNVDVSGNESDNIGGGIYCSSFILFENGKINDNSAQVNGGGMYISGGVTDEKFVNIEICNNQTTDFYGGAIFLSSGTPEFINATITNNQDFNEDGAGVYSRNSNPVFKNSILWDNTPDEILLGSGGNVTAEYSDIEGGWTGTGNIDSNPLFLYPATGNFTLQDISPCIDSGNPDTTGMNLPETDLSGNPRITNNIIDMGAYEYLEGVYTIQLDLNVFLEGPFNGTDMNTDLAASGMLTLSQPYNTSPWNYDGDESVAAIPNSEVVDWVLVEIRDADYSSNATPSTTIARQAGFLLRDGSIVSLDGSSPLEFNNISINNSFFYLVWHRNHLGIMSSIGNILSGYTIVNFYVSDGAVYNSSYGGYKELTPGIWGMVAGDANGDGNINTGDKTVWGAEAGTKGYQPADHNLDSQVNNKDKNEIWLINNGDECQVPE
;
A
#
# COMPACT_ATOMS: atom_id res chain seq x y z
N MET A 1 7.62 60.65 5.95
CA MET A 1 8.79 60.15 6.73
C MET A 1 10.05 60.35 5.91
N LEU A 2 11.11 60.94 6.47
CA LEU A 2 12.40 61.08 5.78
C LEU A 2 13.47 60.28 6.54
N ALA A 3 13.82 59.11 6.04
CA ALA A 3 14.91 58.29 6.57
C ALA A 3 15.97 58.14 5.47
N GLU A 4 17.01 58.96 5.54
CA GLU A 4 18.11 58.97 4.58
C GLU A 4 19.42 58.71 5.31
N GLY A 5 19.91 57.47 5.26
CA GLY A 5 21.23 57.09 5.73
C GLY A 5 22.31 57.26 4.66
N THR A 6 23.48 56.69 4.90
CA THR A 6 24.56 56.55 3.90
C THR A 6 24.95 55.09 3.74
N SER A 7 25.71 54.74 2.70
CA SER A 7 26.22 53.38 2.52
C SER A 7 27.11 52.90 3.67
N SER A 8 27.80 53.82 4.34
CA SER A 8 28.66 53.57 5.52
C SER A 8 27.92 53.66 6.86
N ASP A 9 26.73 54.25 6.90
CA ASP A 9 25.96 54.49 8.11
C ASP A 9 24.47 54.42 7.81
N ARG A 10 23.92 53.19 7.85
CA ARG A 10 22.52 52.91 7.50
C ARG A 10 21.62 53.19 8.71
N ILE A 11 20.49 53.84 8.46
CA ILE A 11 19.44 53.95 9.48
C ILE A 11 18.84 52.56 9.71
N THR A 12 18.86 52.07 10.94
CA THR A 12 18.36 50.74 11.28
C THR A 12 17.00 50.82 11.96
N PHE A 13 16.02 50.12 11.40
CA PHE A 13 14.72 49.82 11.97
C PHE A 13 14.69 48.33 12.31
N ALA A 14 14.71 48.01 13.60
CA ALA A 14 14.71 46.64 14.09
C ALA A 14 14.10 46.59 15.50
N ALA A 15 13.49 45.45 15.84
CA ALA A 15 13.16 45.14 17.23
C ALA A 15 14.42 44.74 18.00
N SER A 16 14.48 45.10 19.29
CA SER A 16 15.58 44.71 20.20
C SER A 16 15.50 43.27 20.68
N ASP A 17 14.31 42.67 20.59
CA ASP A 17 14.04 41.27 20.88
C ASP A 17 13.44 40.63 19.62
N THR A 18 13.92 39.45 19.22
CA THR A 18 13.34 38.68 18.11
C THR A 18 11.94 38.14 18.43
N VAL A 19 11.51 38.24 19.70
CA VAL A 19 10.19 37.83 20.20
C VAL A 19 9.21 39.01 20.30
N GLU A 20 9.68 40.24 20.56
CA GLU A 20 8.80 41.42 20.53
C GLU A 20 8.64 41.96 19.11
N CYS A 21 7.45 41.73 18.54
CA CYS A 21 7.08 42.10 17.20
C CYS A 21 6.99 43.62 17.04
N TRP A 22 7.63 44.19 16.00
CA TRP A 22 7.28 45.52 15.49
C TRP A 22 6.61 45.38 14.12
N GLN A 23 5.49 46.07 13.93
CA GLN A 23 4.59 45.90 12.78
C GLN A 23 5.05 46.64 11.51
N GLY A 24 6.36 46.73 11.30
CA GLY A 24 6.95 47.42 10.16
C GLY A 24 6.62 48.92 10.10
N ILE A 25 6.85 49.51 8.93
CA ILE A 25 6.55 50.91 8.61
C ILE A 25 5.31 50.96 7.72
N ASN A 26 4.23 51.58 8.22
CA ASN A 26 2.96 51.66 7.50
C ASN A 26 2.74 53.03 6.86
N PHE A 27 2.61 53.06 5.54
CA PHE A 27 2.20 54.23 4.75
C PHE A 27 0.75 54.04 4.31
N ILE A 28 -0.15 54.89 4.82
CA ILE A 28 -1.59 54.75 4.59
C ILE A 28 -2.15 56.10 4.09
N TRP A 29 -2.73 56.11 2.89
CA TRP A 29 -3.36 57.28 2.26
C TRP A 29 -2.47 58.54 2.24
N THR A 30 -1.18 58.38 1.97
CA THR A 30 -0.23 59.49 2.08
C THR A 30 -0.44 60.59 1.03
N ASN A 31 -1.18 60.32 -0.05
CA ASN A 31 -1.50 61.29 -1.11
C ASN A 31 -2.82 62.04 -0.92
N SER A 32 -3.31 62.20 0.31
CA SER A 32 -4.54 62.99 0.59
C SER A 32 -4.41 64.49 0.22
N ASN A 33 -3.21 65.00 -0.03
CA ASN A 33 -2.93 66.41 -0.37
C ASN A 33 -2.02 66.64 -1.60
N GLY A 34 -1.73 65.61 -2.42
CA GLY A 34 -1.14 65.79 -3.75
C GLY A 34 0.39 65.68 -3.91
N GLN A 35 1.18 65.46 -2.84
CA GLN A 35 2.61 65.10 -2.93
C GLN A 35 3.06 64.38 -1.64
N ASP A 36 3.33 63.06 -1.70
CA ASP A 36 4.10 62.39 -0.65
C ASP A 36 5.60 62.48 -0.98
N SER A 37 6.39 62.89 0.00
CA SER A 37 7.85 63.04 -0.12
C SER A 37 8.59 62.01 0.74
N SER A 38 7.88 60.97 1.19
CA SER A 38 8.44 59.96 2.07
C SER A 38 9.50 59.12 1.37
N LYS A 39 10.63 58.93 2.06
CA LYS A 39 11.78 58.20 1.53
C LYS A 39 12.41 57.32 2.60
N LEU A 40 12.77 56.11 2.19
CA LEU A 40 13.62 55.17 2.88
C LEU A 40 14.84 54.95 2.00
N VAL A 41 15.96 55.61 2.32
CA VAL A 41 17.20 55.54 1.54
C VAL A 41 18.33 55.09 2.44
N ASN A 42 19.11 54.09 2.02
CA ASN A 42 20.21 53.52 2.81
C ASN A 42 19.75 53.05 4.21
N CYS A 43 18.60 52.37 4.28
CA CYS A 43 18.07 51.85 5.54
C CYS A 43 18.35 50.34 5.69
N ARG A 44 18.29 49.86 6.93
CA ARG A 44 18.22 48.43 7.28
C ARG A 44 16.93 48.19 8.03
N ILE A 45 16.05 47.36 7.49
CA ILE A 45 14.72 47.06 8.06
C ILE A 45 14.65 45.56 8.29
N THR A 46 14.67 45.15 9.56
CA THR A 46 14.83 43.74 9.91
C THR A 46 13.98 43.34 11.10
N PHE A 47 13.63 42.05 11.18
CA PHE A 47 12.85 41.49 12.30
C PHE A 47 11.49 42.16 12.49
N GLY A 48 10.91 42.68 11.40
CA GLY A 48 9.52 43.10 11.40
C GLY A 48 8.60 41.89 11.35
N TYR A 49 7.51 41.93 12.13
CA TYR A 49 6.57 40.82 12.26
C TYR A 49 5.13 41.37 12.23
N ALA A 50 4.45 41.16 11.12
CA ALA A 50 3.08 41.62 10.92
C ALA A 50 2.08 40.55 11.39
N ASP A 51 1.68 40.69 12.66
CA ASP A 51 0.65 39.88 13.33
C ASP A 51 -0.34 40.75 14.13
N ARG A 52 -1.56 40.23 14.29
CA ARG A 52 -2.88 40.86 14.47
C ARG A 52 -3.11 41.64 15.78
N ALA A 53 -2.15 42.38 16.31
CA ALA A 53 -2.30 43.00 17.63
C ALA A 53 -3.01 44.39 17.69
N GLY A 54 -3.55 44.97 16.60
CA GLY A 54 -4.12 46.33 16.73
C GLY A 54 -4.94 46.96 15.61
N GLY A 55 -6.20 46.57 15.42
CA GLY A 55 -7.29 47.47 14.98
C GLY A 55 -7.28 48.16 13.61
N TYR A 56 -6.26 48.02 12.76
CA TYR A 56 -6.25 48.51 11.37
C TYR A 56 -6.21 47.34 10.36
N THR A 57 -6.74 47.55 9.16
CA THR A 57 -7.05 46.50 8.17
C THR A 57 -5.85 45.91 7.43
N THR A 58 -4.62 46.46 7.59
CA THR A 58 -3.40 46.00 6.90
C THR A 58 -2.38 45.31 7.83
N ASN A 59 -2.75 45.03 9.08
CA ASN A 59 -1.81 44.65 10.14
C ASN A 59 -1.24 43.21 10.06
N ARG A 60 -1.49 42.49 8.97
CA ARG A 60 -0.97 41.14 8.70
C ARG A 60 -0.09 41.08 7.45
N SER A 61 0.22 42.24 6.86
CA SER A 61 0.90 42.32 5.56
C SER A 61 2.00 43.38 5.59
N GLY A 62 3.12 43.11 4.90
CA GLY A 62 4.25 44.03 4.82
C GLY A 62 5.08 44.02 6.09
N GLY A 63 5.75 42.90 6.39
CA GLY A 63 6.52 42.74 7.63
C GLY A 63 7.55 43.85 7.85
N ALA A 64 8.16 44.36 6.78
CA ALA A 64 9.05 45.52 6.83
C ALA A 64 8.32 46.83 6.51
N VAL A 65 7.59 46.86 5.40
CA VAL A 65 6.92 48.06 4.88
C VAL A 65 5.56 47.69 4.28
N SER A 66 4.53 48.42 4.67
CA SER A 66 3.18 48.29 4.10
C SER A 66 2.77 49.60 3.45
N LEU A 67 2.32 49.55 2.20
CA LEU A 67 1.84 50.71 1.44
C LEU A 67 0.40 50.50 0.95
N TYR A 68 -0.50 51.32 1.47
CA TYR A 68 -1.91 51.34 1.10
C TYR A 68 -2.30 52.70 0.51
N ASN A 69 -2.71 52.73 -0.76
CA ASN A 69 -3.03 53.95 -1.51
C ASN A 69 -1.98 55.07 -1.33
N SER A 70 -0.69 54.72 -1.42
CA SER A 70 0.45 55.60 -1.12
C SER A 70 1.49 55.54 -2.26
N PRO A 71 1.25 56.24 -3.38
CA PRO A 71 2.00 56.01 -4.62
C PRO A 71 3.42 56.61 -4.66
N ASP A 72 3.73 57.68 -3.93
CA ASP A 72 4.96 58.45 -4.18
C ASP A 72 6.15 58.11 -3.25
N VAL A 73 6.09 56.97 -2.54
CA VAL A 73 7.16 56.57 -1.61
C VAL A 73 8.39 56.05 -2.37
N LEU A 74 9.58 56.52 -2.00
CA LEU A 74 10.86 56.01 -2.51
C LEU A 74 11.50 55.03 -1.51
N ILE A 75 11.82 53.82 -1.97
CA ILE A 75 12.58 52.83 -1.21
C ILE A 75 13.85 52.51 -2.00
N LYS A 76 15.01 52.98 -1.53
CA LYS A 76 16.26 52.90 -2.29
C LYS A 76 17.47 52.45 -1.48
N ASN A 77 18.24 51.52 -2.03
CA ASN A 77 19.49 51.02 -1.43
C ASN A 77 19.31 50.55 0.02
N CYS A 78 18.16 49.94 0.31
CA CYS A 78 17.81 49.41 1.61
C CYS A 78 18.12 47.91 1.69
N LEU A 79 18.35 47.42 2.90
CA LEU A 79 18.38 46.00 3.23
C LEU A 79 17.10 45.66 4.00
N LEU A 80 16.23 44.84 3.41
CA LEU A 80 15.01 44.34 4.04
C LEU A 80 15.21 42.85 4.31
N ASN A 81 15.44 42.48 5.57
CA ASN A 81 15.87 41.12 5.89
C ASN A 81 15.28 40.54 7.17
N LYS A 82 14.88 39.26 7.14
CA LYS A 82 14.26 38.58 8.30
C LYS A 82 12.97 39.25 8.74
N ASN A 83 12.13 39.64 7.80
CA ASN A 83 10.79 40.16 8.08
C ASN A 83 9.74 39.10 7.73
N HIS A 84 8.66 39.07 8.50
CA HIS A 84 7.60 38.08 8.38
C HIS A 84 6.23 38.75 8.34
N ALA A 85 5.37 38.24 7.49
CA ALA A 85 3.95 38.60 7.46
C ALA A 85 3.09 37.33 7.47
N THR A 86 2.04 37.35 8.29
CA THR A 86 1.12 36.21 8.42
C THR A 86 0.18 36.03 7.23
N GLU A 87 0.10 37.02 6.33
CA GLU A 87 -0.70 36.91 5.10
C GLU A 87 0.07 37.25 3.82
N LYS A 88 0.56 38.48 3.65
CA LYS A 88 1.03 38.97 2.33
C LYS A 88 2.27 39.85 2.43
N GLY A 89 3.22 39.67 1.53
CA GLY A 89 4.40 40.55 1.40
C GLY A 89 5.28 40.47 2.64
N GLY A 90 6.14 39.46 2.74
CA GLY A 90 6.97 39.26 3.93
C GLY A 90 7.87 40.47 4.22
N ALA A 91 8.41 41.10 3.18
CA ALA A 91 9.08 42.40 3.28
C ALA A 91 8.13 43.56 2.96
N ILE A 92 7.61 43.61 1.73
CA ILE A 92 6.84 44.76 1.22
C ILE A 92 5.45 44.32 0.78
N TYR A 93 4.43 44.99 1.30
CA TYR A 93 3.05 44.88 0.83
C TYR A 93 2.62 46.13 0.07
N LEU A 94 2.08 45.96 -1.13
CA LEU A 94 1.56 47.04 -1.98
C LEU A 94 0.09 46.78 -2.35
N ASP A 95 -0.75 47.77 -2.09
CA ASP A 95 -2.16 47.77 -2.49
C ASP A 95 -2.58 49.14 -3.02
N GLY A 96 -2.93 49.19 -4.31
CA GLY A 96 -3.24 50.43 -5.04
C GLY A 96 -2.12 51.48 -4.95
N SER A 97 -0.87 51.04 -4.78
CA SER A 97 0.30 51.89 -4.51
C SER A 97 1.39 51.63 -5.53
N ASN A 98 2.02 52.69 -6.04
CA ASN A 98 3.03 52.63 -7.10
C ASN A 98 4.41 53.20 -6.66
N PRO A 99 5.00 52.74 -5.55
CA PRO A 99 6.27 53.29 -5.06
C PRO A 99 7.41 53.06 -6.05
N THR A 100 8.47 53.85 -5.91
CA THR A 100 9.73 53.62 -6.62
C THR A 100 10.66 52.77 -5.78
N ILE A 101 10.98 51.56 -6.24
CA ILE A 101 11.83 50.57 -5.53
C ILE A 101 13.12 50.38 -6.32
N ILE A 102 14.26 50.84 -5.77
CA ILE A 102 15.54 50.85 -6.50
C ILE A 102 16.72 50.29 -5.68
N ASP A 103 17.52 49.40 -6.26
CA ASP A 103 18.80 48.92 -5.71
C ASP A 103 18.70 48.30 -4.31
N ASN A 104 17.57 47.69 -3.97
CA ASN A 104 17.36 47.10 -2.65
C ASN A 104 17.86 45.65 -2.60
N ILE A 105 18.27 45.21 -1.41
CA ILE A 105 18.52 43.80 -1.10
C ILE A 105 17.37 43.33 -0.22
N ILE A 106 16.57 42.38 -0.71
CA ILE A 106 15.41 41.84 0.00
C ILE A 106 15.61 40.35 0.18
N CYS A 107 15.91 39.92 1.40
CA CYS A 107 16.29 38.52 1.65
C CYS A 107 15.85 37.94 2.98
N ASN A 108 15.69 36.62 3.05
CA ASN A 108 15.26 35.93 4.28
C ASN A 108 13.92 36.45 4.82
N ASN A 109 12.97 36.82 3.95
CA ASN A 109 11.63 37.24 4.38
C ASN A 109 10.61 36.15 4.06
N SER A 110 9.52 36.09 4.83
CA SER A 110 8.49 35.07 4.62
C SER A 110 7.06 35.58 4.77
N ALA A 111 6.18 35.07 3.90
CA ALA A 111 4.74 35.25 3.96
C ALA A 111 4.03 34.23 3.05
N PRO A 112 2.78 33.84 3.32
CA PRO A 112 2.04 32.94 2.43
C PRO A 112 2.00 33.40 0.96
N TYR A 113 1.80 34.70 0.71
CA TYR A 113 1.79 35.28 -0.64
C TYR A 113 2.87 36.35 -0.78
N GLY A 114 3.85 36.12 -1.67
CA GLY A 114 4.93 37.07 -1.93
C GLY A 114 5.91 37.14 -0.76
N GLY A 115 6.86 36.21 -0.70
CA GLY A 115 7.81 36.09 0.41
C GLY A 115 8.62 37.38 0.61
N ALA A 116 9.07 37.99 -0.49
CA ALA A 116 9.60 39.35 -0.47
C ALA A 116 8.51 40.41 -0.71
N ILE A 117 7.90 40.45 -1.89
CA ILE A 117 6.99 41.52 -2.31
C ILE A 117 5.65 40.96 -2.77
N PHE A 118 4.57 41.44 -2.16
CA PHE A 118 3.21 41.27 -2.67
C PHE A 118 2.73 42.57 -3.32
N SER A 119 2.17 42.49 -4.53
CA SER A 119 1.67 43.64 -5.27
C SER A 119 0.26 43.42 -5.81
N HIS A 120 -0.64 44.34 -5.46
CA HIS A 120 -2.03 44.32 -5.90
C HIS A 120 -2.45 45.63 -6.56
N TYR A 121 -3.00 45.53 -7.78
CA TYR A 121 -3.43 46.68 -8.59
C TYR A 121 -2.39 47.80 -8.69
N ALA A 122 -1.14 47.44 -8.99
CA ALA A 122 -0.02 48.38 -9.10
C ALA A 122 0.70 48.27 -10.45
N THR A 123 1.27 49.38 -10.91
CA THR A 123 2.02 49.55 -12.17
C THR A 123 3.36 50.25 -11.90
N LEU A 124 4.07 49.76 -10.89
CA LEU A 124 5.33 50.34 -10.42
C LEU A 124 6.55 49.89 -11.24
N THR A 125 7.66 50.62 -11.09
CA THR A 125 8.97 50.19 -11.56
C THR A 125 9.80 49.68 -10.39
N ILE A 126 10.32 48.46 -10.53
CA ILE A 126 11.29 47.87 -9.63
C ILE A 126 12.60 47.75 -10.43
N GLN A 127 13.67 48.35 -9.92
CA GLN A 127 14.92 48.48 -10.67
C GLN A 127 16.13 48.12 -9.83
N GLY A 128 17.00 47.27 -10.36
CA GLY A 128 18.27 46.92 -9.71
C GLY A 128 18.09 46.17 -8.39
N GLY A 129 19.21 45.78 -7.79
CA GLY A 129 19.22 45.07 -6.52
C GLY A 129 19.02 43.55 -6.65
N VAL A 130 18.82 42.91 -5.49
CA VAL A 130 18.80 41.45 -5.35
C VAL A 130 17.63 41.04 -4.46
N ILE A 131 16.89 40.02 -4.89
CA ILE A 131 15.83 39.39 -4.11
C ILE A 131 16.14 37.90 -4.02
N GLU A 132 16.52 37.44 -2.83
CA GLU A 132 17.03 36.09 -2.62
C GLU A 132 16.67 35.50 -1.26
N HIS A 133 16.56 34.17 -1.16
CA HIS A 133 16.28 33.47 0.09
C HIS A 133 14.98 33.90 0.76
N ASN A 134 13.95 34.28 0.00
CA ASN A 134 12.63 34.54 0.54
C ASN A 134 11.72 33.33 0.35
N GLU A 135 10.76 33.17 1.24
CA GLU A 135 9.93 31.95 1.35
C GLU A 135 8.44 32.28 1.33
N ALA A 136 7.66 31.54 0.54
CA ALA A 136 6.22 31.70 0.45
C ALA A 136 5.50 30.40 0.10
N GLU A 137 4.17 30.41 0.09
CA GLU A 137 3.41 29.38 -0.62
C GLU A 137 3.34 29.73 -2.10
N TYR A 138 3.10 31.01 -2.41
CA TYR A 138 3.05 31.52 -3.78
C TYR A 138 4.02 32.68 -3.95
N GLY A 139 4.98 32.54 -4.89
CA GLY A 139 5.86 33.63 -5.25
C GLY A 139 6.90 33.94 -4.17
N GLY A 140 7.99 33.17 -4.10
CA GLY A 140 9.00 33.34 -3.07
C GLY A 140 9.58 34.77 -3.10
N ALA A 141 9.91 35.29 -4.28
CA ALA A 141 10.24 36.71 -4.44
C ALA A 141 9.01 37.59 -4.62
N PHE A 142 8.16 37.28 -5.59
CA PHE A 142 7.07 38.16 -6.01
C PHE A 142 5.72 37.44 -6.12
N TYR A 143 4.68 38.08 -5.61
CA TYR A 143 3.29 37.75 -5.95
C TYR A 143 2.60 38.95 -6.59
N PHE A 144 2.14 38.80 -7.82
CA PHE A 144 1.41 39.84 -8.57
C PHE A 144 -0.06 39.48 -8.69
N ASN A 145 -0.94 40.37 -8.24
CA ASN A 145 -2.40 40.19 -8.27
C ASN A 145 -3.09 41.35 -8.99
N GLY A 146 -3.46 41.15 -10.25
CA GLY A 146 -3.91 42.22 -11.14
C GLY A 146 -2.90 43.38 -11.20
N ALA A 147 -1.60 43.09 -11.16
CA ALA A 147 -0.52 44.07 -11.09
C ALA A 147 0.47 43.84 -12.23
N ASP A 148 0.88 44.93 -12.90
CA ASP A 148 1.72 44.90 -14.10
C ASP A 148 3.01 45.74 -13.88
N PRO A 149 3.91 45.32 -12.96
CA PRO A 149 5.14 46.06 -12.71
C PRO A 149 6.11 45.95 -13.89
N THR A 150 6.95 46.96 -14.04
CA THR A 150 8.16 46.87 -14.87
C THR A 150 9.34 46.41 -14.02
N LEU A 151 9.98 45.30 -14.41
CA LEU A 151 11.17 44.74 -13.79
C LEU A 151 12.40 45.06 -14.64
N SER A 152 13.42 45.69 -14.06
CA SER A 152 14.61 46.16 -14.79
C SER A 152 15.90 45.91 -14.01
N GLY A 153 16.79 45.05 -14.51
CA GLY A 153 18.13 44.80 -13.96
C GLY A 153 18.16 44.20 -12.54
N ILE A 154 17.11 43.51 -12.12
CA ILE A 154 17.02 42.87 -10.81
C ILE A 154 17.57 41.44 -10.90
N ALA A 155 18.23 40.96 -9.86
CA ALA A 155 18.53 39.53 -9.69
C ALA A 155 17.52 38.87 -8.74
N ILE A 156 16.81 37.85 -9.22
CA ILE A 156 15.80 37.06 -8.49
C ILE A 156 16.30 35.62 -8.44
N ARG A 157 16.76 35.15 -7.28
CA ARG A 157 17.41 33.85 -7.17
C ARG A 157 17.30 33.22 -5.80
N ASN A 158 17.40 31.90 -5.70
CA ASN A 158 17.41 31.17 -4.44
C ASN A 158 16.20 31.48 -3.54
N ASN A 159 15.05 31.81 -4.14
CA ASN A 159 13.80 31.97 -3.40
C ASN A 159 13.02 30.65 -3.43
N ASN A 160 12.23 30.40 -2.41
CA ASN A 160 11.52 29.15 -2.18
C ASN A 160 10.01 29.40 -2.17
N ALA A 161 9.24 28.57 -2.89
CA ALA A 161 7.78 28.56 -2.77
C ALA A 161 7.16 27.18 -3.00
N LYS A 162 5.84 27.05 -2.82
CA LYS A 162 5.10 25.91 -3.38
C LYS A 162 4.89 26.11 -4.88
N PHE A 163 4.50 27.32 -5.29
CA PHE A 163 4.29 27.72 -6.68
C PHE A 163 5.09 28.97 -7.04
N GLY A 164 5.82 28.96 -8.14
CA GLY A 164 6.55 30.14 -8.61
C GLY A 164 7.64 30.56 -7.64
N GLY A 165 8.69 29.75 -7.46
CA GLY A 165 9.75 30.00 -6.48
C GLY A 165 10.31 31.43 -6.56
N GLY A 166 10.50 31.93 -7.78
CA GLY A 166 10.76 33.35 -8.04
C GLY A 166 9.47 34.17 -8.05
N ILE A 167 8.69 34.07 -9.13
CA ILE A 167 7.55 34.95 -9.42
C ILE A 167 6.27 34.14 -9.54
N TYR A 168 5.20 34.57 -8.87
CA TYR A 168 3.84 34.08 -9.06
C TYR A 168 2.91 35.19 -9.56
N MET A 169 2.09 34.88 -10.57
CA MET A 169 1.16 35.81 -11.21
C MET A 169 -0.28 35.31 -11.13
N TYR A 170 -1.17 36.21 -10.73
CA TYR A 170 -2.60 35.95 -10.60
C TYR A 170 -3.43 37.12 -11.12
N GLY A 171 -4.69 36.85 -11.47
CA GLY A 171 -5.67 37.87 -11.82
C GLY A 171 -5.36 38.60 -13.12
N GLY A 172 -4.73 37.91 -14.08
CA GLY A 172 -4.34 38.47 -15.38
C GLY A 172 -3.14 39.42 -15.34
N SER A 173 -2.31 39.36 -14.29
CA SER A 173 -1.08 40.15 -14.15
C SER A 173 -0.08 39.84 -15.27
N THR A 174 0.42 40.87 -15.95
CA THR A 174 1.35 40.81 -17.08
C THR A 174 2.57 41.71 -16.82
N PRO A 175 3.49 41.31 -15.91
CA PRO A 175 4.68 42.09 -15.62
C PRO A 175 5.54 42.26 -16.88
N VAL A 176 6.16 43.43 -16.99
CA VAL A 176 7.01 43.79 -18.14
C VAL A 176 8.48 43.60 -17.76
N PHE A 177 9.16 42.69 -18.45
CA PHE A 177 10.62 42.55 -18.36
C PHE A 177 11.29 43.55 -19.30
N ASP A 178 12.11 44.45 -18.74
CA ASP A 178 12.83 45.47 -19.49
C ASP A 178 13.76 44.82 -20.54
N PRO A 179 13.58 45.09 -21.84
CA PRO A 179 14.35 44.44 -22.90
C PRO A 179 15.78 44.99 -23.04
N VAL A 180 16.13 46.06 -22.33
CA VAL A 180 17.44 46.71 -22.39
C VAL A 180 18.26 46.39 -21.15
N ASN A 181 17.68 46.64 -19.97
CA ASN A 181 18.32 46.34 -18.69
C ASN A 181 17.75 45.03 -18.15
N LEU A 182 18.25 43.94 -18.71
CA LEU A 182 17.71 42.61 -18.50
C LEU A 182 17.83 42.15 -17.04
N CYS A 183 16.79 41.49 -16.55
CA CYS A 183 16.78 40.86 -15.24
C CYS A 183 17.49 39.50 -15.26
N ASN A 184 17.78 38.98 -14.07
CA ASN A 184 18.21 37.61 -13.86
C ASN A 184 17.17 36.89 -13.01
N LEU A 185 16.75 35.70 -13.43
CA LEU A 185 15.72 34.91 -12.75
C LEU A 185 16.15 33.44 -12.78
N TYR A 186 16.82 32.98 -11.73
CA TYR A 186 17.45 31.66 -11.77
C TYR A 186 17.60 31.00 -10.40
N MET A 187 17.70 29.68 -10.37
CA MET A 187 17.93 28.86 -9.17
C MET A 187 16.94 29.17 -8.04
N ASN A 188 15.69 29.48 -8.40
CA ASN A 188 14.60 29.48 -7.43
C ASN A 188 14.02 28.05 -7.35
N TYR A 189 13.35 27.74 -6.25
CA TYR A 189 12.80 26.43 -6.00
C TYR A 189 11.29 26.50 -5.79
N ALA A 190 10.57 25.57 -6.41
CA ALA A 190 9.16 25.32 -6.18
C ALA A 190 8.89 23.81 -6.13
N CYS A 191 8.27 23.32 -5.06
CA CYS A 191 7.97 21.89 -4.96
C CYS A 191 6.83 21.44 -5.87
N ALA A 192 5.82 22.29 -6.13
CA ALA A 192 4.69 21.94 -6.99
C ALA A 192 4.95 22.31 -8.44
N ALA A 193 4.90 23.59 -8.80
CA ALA A 193 5.00 24.00 -10.21
C ALA A 193 5.69 25.34 -10.43
N GLY A 194 6.47 25.41 -11.51
CA GLY A 194 7.19 26.60 -11.95
C GLY A 194 8.27 27.05 -10.97
N LEU A 195 9.45 26.44 -11.03
CA LEU A 195 10.59 26.77 -10.16
C LEU A 195 10.89 28.27 -10.14
N ASP A 196 10.95 28.89 -11.31
CA ASP A 196 11.29 30.30 -11.44
C ASP A 196 10.06 31.19 -11.60
N ILE A 197 9.08 30.74 -12.38
CA ILE A 197 7.90 31.53 -12.70
C ILE A 197 6.64 30.68 -12.81
N CYS A 198 5.54 31.14 -12.21
CA CYS A 198 4.24 30.47 -12.27
C CYS A 198 3.11 31.49 -12.45
N GLY A 199 2.04 31.09 -13.13
CA GLY A 199 0.95 31.98 -13.52
C GLY A 199 -0.41 31.31 -13.68
N THR A 200 -1.47 31.84 -13.05
CA THR A 200 -2.84 31.28 -13.19
C THR A 200 -3.89 32.35 -13.49
N GLY A 201 -4.98 31.94 -14.16
CA GLY A 201 -6.14 32.81 -14.45
C GLY A 201 -5.96 33.79 -15.61
N TRP A 202 -5.31 33.36 -16.70
CA TRP A 202 -4.95 34.22 -17.84
C TRP A 202 -6.05 34.40 -18.88
N ASN A 203 -6.17 35.62 -19.43
CA ASN A 203 -6.96 35.94 -20.63
C ASN A 203 -6.21 36.88 -21.60
N GLY A 204 -4.96 37.23 -21.30
CA GLY A 204 -4.19 38.31 -21.94
C GLY A 204 -3.15 37.91 -23.00
N GLY A 205 -3.03 36.63 -23.35
CA GLY A 205 -1.91 36.11 -24.17
C GLY A 205 -0.61 35.98 -23.38
N PRO A 206 0.44 35.36 -23.98
CA PRO A 206 1.63 34.95 -23.25
C PRO A 206 2.52 36.11 -22.81
N VAL A 207 3.15 35.99 -21.64
CA VAL A 207 4.11 36.97 -21.10
C VAL A 207 5.48 36.78 -21.74
N ALA A 208 6.07 37.88 -22.21
CA ALA A 208 7.43 37.87 -22.73
C ALA A 208 8.46 38.01 -21.60
N VAL A 209 9.17 36.93 -21.32
CA VAL A 209 10.25 36.85 -20.32
C VAL A 209 11.58 37.12 -21.02
N ASN A 210 12.03 38.37 -20.96
CA ASN A 210 13.34 38.80 -21.47
C ASN A 210 14.34 38.90 -20.31
N VAL A 211 15.31 38.00 -20.26
CA VAL A 211 16.28 37.92 -19.16
C VAL A 211 17.70 37.71 -19.66
N ASP A 212 18.66 38.21 -18.89
CA ASP A 212 20.08 37.95 -19.14
C ASP A 212 20.37 36.51 -18.75
N THR A 213 20.11 36.15 -17.49
CA THR A 213 20.34 34.80 -16.97
C THR A 213 19.03 34.17 -16.49
N PHE A 214 18.78 32.94 -16.95
CA PHE A 214 17.73 32.05 -16.46
C PHE A 214 18.33 30.75 -15.92
N THR A 215 17.56 29.93 -15.20
CA THR A 215 18.06 28.64 -14.69
C THR A 215 18.60 27.75 -15.81
N VAL A 216 17.86 27.64 -16.92
CA VAL A 216 18.23 26.87 -18.11
C VAL A 216 17.97 27.67 -19.39
N ILE A 217 18.62 27.30 -20.51
CA ILE A 217 18.36 27.93 -21.82
C ILE A 217 17.03 27.46 -22.45
N ASN A 218 16.65 26.19 -22.25
CA ASN A 218 15.42 25.62 -22.80
C ASN A 218 14.44 25.27 -21.67
N PRO A 219 13.73 26.27 -21.12
CA PRO A 219 12.75 26.02 -20.07
C PRO A 219 11.56 25.22 -20.59
N ASN A 220 10.88 24.55 -19.67
CA ASN A 220 9.65 23.80 -19.86
C ASN A 220 8.76 24.00 -18.61
N SER A 221 7.69 23.21 -18.46
CA SER A 221 6.70 23.34 -17.38
C SER A 221 7.29 23.34 -15.96
N HIS A 222 8.39 22.61 -15.75
CA HIS A 222 9.07 22.55 -14.46
C HIS A 222 9.63 23.91 -14.04
N PHE A 223 10.23 24.67 -14.96
CA PHE A 223 10.77 26.00 -14.67
C PHE A 223 9.72 27.12 -14.78
N ALA A 224 8.74 26.93 -15.65
CA ALA A 224 7.72 27.93 -15.97
C ALA A 224 6.34 27.30 -16.19
N TYR A 225 5.38 27.56 -15.31
CA TYR A 225 4.08 26.89 -15.33
C TYR A 225 2.87 27.85 -15.39
N PRO A 226 1.84 27.57 -16.23
CA PRO A 226 1.87 26.67 -17.38
C PRO A 226 2.83 27.21 -18.45
N PHE A 227 3.60 26.33 -19.10
CA PHE A 227 4.64 26.75 -20.03
C PHE A 227 4.11 27.55 -21.24
N SER A 228 2.91 27.21 -21.72
CA SER A 228 2.24 27.87 -22.86
C SER A 228 1.93 29.35 -22.65
N GLU A 229 1.90 29.80 -21.39
CA GLU A 229 1.60 31.19 -21.04
C GLU A 229 2.84 32.10 -21.10
N PHE A 230 3.99 31.58 -21.54
CA PHE A 230 5.25 32.31 -21.58
C PHE A 230 5.94 32.22 -22.94
N THR A 231 6.66 33.29 -23.27
CA THR A 231 7.64 33.29 -24.35
C THR A 231 8.98 33.73 -23.78
N PHE A 232 10.05 33.04 -24.16
CA PHE A 232 11.36 33.24 -23.55
C PHE A 232 12.37 33.81 -24.54
N ASN A 233 13.13 34.78 -24.06
CA ASN A 233 14.35 35.27 -24.69
C ASN A 233 15.44 35.35 -23.61
N ILE A 234 16.25 34.29 -23.56
CA ILE A 234 17.24 34.04 -22.52
C ILE A 234 18.63 34.14 -23.14
N GLN A 235 19.53 34.92 -22.54
CA GLN A 235 20.90 35.05 -23.04
C GLN A 235 21.84 33.97 -22.48
N ASN A 236 21.69 33.64 -21.19
CA ASN A 236 22.54 32.71 -20.45
C ASN A 236 21.69 31.75 -19.61
N GLY A 237 22.08 30.48 -19.57
CA GLY A 237 21.55 29.47 -18.64
C GLY A 237 22.58 29.17 -17.56
N VAL A 238 22.12 28.96 -16.32
CA VAL A 238 23.00 28.55 -15.22
C VAL A 238 23.35 27.06 -15.32
N ILE A 239 22.37 26.23 -15.71
CA ILE A 239 22.49 24.77 -15.82
C ILE A 239 22.46 24.37 -17.29
N GLU A 240 23.43 23.54 -17.68
CA GLU A 240 23.47 22.90 -19.00
C GLU A 240 22.61 21.63 -19.00
N GLN A 241 21.65 21.60 -19.94
CA GLN A 241 20.66 20.54 -20.08
C GLN A 241 21.07 19.47 -21.10
N THR A 242 20.47 18.29 -20.99
CA THR A 242 20.65 17.16 -21.92
C THR A 242 19.34 16.38 -22.12
N SER A 243 19.19 15.73 -23.27
CA SER A 243 18.09 14.79 -23.56
C SER A 243 18.50 13.32 -23.43
N GLU A 244 19.74 13.06 -23.01
CA GLU A 244 20.21 11.70 -22.71
C GLU A 244 19.75 11.26 -21.31
N ASP A 245 19.62 9.95 -21.10
CA ASP A 245 19.40 9.37 -19.78
C ASP A 245 20.51 9.80 -18.80
N LEU A 246 20.15 9.92 -17.53
CA LEU A 246 21.07 10.38 -16.48
C LEU A 246 21.30 9.30 -15.42
N TYR A 247 22.51 9.27 -14.88
CA TYR A 247 22.94 8.37 -13.81
C TYR A 247 23.26 9.19 -12.55
N VAL A 248 22.76 8.74 -11.41
CA VAL A 248 22.94 9.40 -10.11
C VAL A 248 23.50 8.40 -9.10
N SER A 249 24.51 8.79 -8.32
CA SER A 249 25.12 7.99 -7.27
C SER A 249 25.53 8.86 -6.09
N MET A 250 25.42 8.35 -4.87
CA MET A 250 25.89 9.06 -3.65
C MET A 250 27.37 9.49 -3.70
N THR A 251 28.18 8.83 -4.53
CA THR A 251 29.61 9.14 -4.71
C THR A 251 29.90 9.99 -5.95
N GLY A 252 28.87 10.35 -6.70
CA GLY A 252 28.94 11.20 -7.89
C GLY A 252 29.20 12.68 -7.56
N SER A 253 29.06 13.53 -8.57
CA SER A 253 29.17 14.98 -8.43
C SER A 253 28.17 15.68 -9.34
N ASP A 254 27.45 16.67 -8.81
CA ASP A 254 26.51 17.49 -9.59
C ASP A 254 27.18 18.43 -10.61
N GLU A 255 28.51 18.50 -10.59
CA GLU A 255 29.31 19.15 -11.64
C GLU A 255 29.53 18.24 -12.86
N ASN A 256 29.22 16.95 -12.77
CA ASN A 256 29.34 16.01 -13.88
C ASN A 256 28.21 16.23 -14.91
N THR A 257 28.37 15.63 -16.10
CA THR A 257 27.29 15.61 -17.10
C THR A 257 26.15 14.71 -16.65
N GLY A 258 26.46 13.59 -15.98
CA GLY A 258 25.51 12.56 -15.58
C GLY A 258 25.14 11.56 -16.67
N THR A 259 25.66 11.73 -17.89
CA THR A 259 25.29 10.90 -19.06
C THR A 259 26.09 9.60 -19.18
N ASP A 260 27.09 9.40 -18.32
CA ASP A 260 27.88 8.18 -18.24
C ASP A 260 27.85 7.65 -16.78
N PRO A 261 27.58 6.35 -16.54
CA PRO A 261 27.57 5.77 -15.20
C PRO A 261 28.89 5.92 -14.43
N SER A 262 30.01 6.16 -15.12
CA SER A 262 31.33 6.41 -14.51
C SER A 262 31.55 7.86 -14.07
N GLU A 263 30.71 8.79 -14.53
CA GLU A 263 30.67 10.20 -14.12
C GLU A 263 29.23 10.60 -13.72
N PRO A 264 28.63 9.93 -12.71
CA PRO A 264 27.24 10.16 -12.35
C PRO A 264 27.07 11.51 -11.61
N LEU A 265 25.86 12.05 -11.65
CA LEU A 265 25.42 13.13 -10.77
C LEU A 265 25.39 12.65 -9.32
N GLN A 266 25.40 13.59 -8.38
CA GLN A 266 25.29 13.27 -6.95
C GLN A 266 23.83 13.23 -6.49
N THR A 267 23.00 14.15 -7.00
CA THR A 267 21.61 14.34 -6.55
C THR A 267 20.60 14.11 -7.66
N LEU A 268 19.43 13.61 -7.29
CA LEU A 268 18.26 13.52 -8.13
C LEU A 268 17.73 14.91 -8.48
N TYR A 269 17.83 15.86 -7.55
CA TYR A 269 17.56 17.27 -7.80
C TYR A 269 18.31 17.79 -9.03
N MET A 270 19.62 17.60 -9.11
CA MET A 270 20.38 18.05 -10.28
C MET A 270 19.97 17.33 -11.56
N ALA A 271 19.62 16.04 -11.48
CA ALA A 271 19.12 15.30 -12.62
C ALA A 271 17.80 15.90 -13.16
N MET A 272 16.84 16.23 -12.28
CA MET A 272 15.57 16.87 -12.66
C MET A 272 15.76 18.25 -13.29
N MET A 273 16.80 18.99 -12.87
CA MET A 273 17.14 20.29 -13.45
C MET A 273 17.79 20.18 -14.83
N LYS A 274 18.56 19.12 -15.08
CA LYS A 274 19.33 18.93 -16.33
C LYS A 274 18.51 18.28 -17.44
N ILE A 275 17.58 17.40 -17.11
CA ILE A 275 16.95 16.53 -18.10
C ILE A 275 15.93 17.30 -18.97
N ILE A 276 15.95 17.01 -20.26
CA ILE A 276 14.95 17.46 -21.24
C ILE A 276 14.16 16.22 -21.64
N ALA A 277 12.85 16.24 -21.40
CA ALA A 277 11.95 15.19 -21.83
C ALA A 277 10.59 15.79 -22.24
N ASP A 278 9.94 15.14 -23.21
CA ASP A 278 8.60 15.47 -23.69
C ASP A 278 7.85 14.22 -24.20
N GLU A 279 6.67 14.43 -24.79
CA GLU A 279 5.82 13.35 -25.33
C GLU A 279 6.47 12.53 -26.45
N THR A 280 7.49 13.08 -27.13
CA THR A 280 8.19 12.44 -28.24
C THR A 280 9.55 11.87 -27.86
N ASP A 281 10.17 12.40 -26.80
CA ASP A 281 11.49 12.02 -26.31
C ASP A 281 11.43 11.92 -24.77
N THR A 282 11.03 10.75 -24.26
CA THR A 282 11.01 10.46 -22.82
C THR A 282 12.41 10.10 -22.34
N ALA A 283 12.72 10.37 -21.07
CA ALA A 283 14.04 10.10 -20.51
C ALA A 283 13.99 9.37 -19.16
N VAL A 284 15.09 8.72 -18.80
CA VAL A 284 15.21 7.94 -17.57
C VAL A 284 16.35 8.47 -16.69
N VAL A 285 16.09 8.55 -15.38
CA VAL A 285 17.10 8.77 -14.35
C VAL A 285 17.36 7.47 -13.60
N HIS A 286 18.58 6.97 -13.70
CA HIS A 286 19.05 5.74 -13.06
C HIS A 286 19.73 6.06 -11.73
N LEU A 287 19.24 5.47 -10.65
CA LEU A 287 19.82 5.57 -9.32
C LEU A 287 20.66 4.33 -9.03
N ALA A 288 21.92 4.53 -8.64
CA ALA A 288 22.75 3.48 -8.06
C ALA A 288 22.31 3.17 -6.62
N GLU A 289 22.72 2.01 -6.10
CA GLU A 289 22.52 1.63 -4.69
C GLU A 289 22.96 2.77 -3.74
N GLY A 290 22.10 3.10 -2.78
CA GLY A 290 22.36 4.15 -1.81
C GLY A 290 21.14 4.80 -1.16
N VAL A 291 21.43 5.64 -0.17
CA VAL A 291 20.47 6.46 0.56
C VAL A 291 20.60 7.92 0.10
N TYR A 292 19.61 8.39 -0.64
CA TYR A 292 19.51 9.75 -1.16
C TYR A 292 18.75 10.62 -0.15
N SER A 293 19.48 11.44 0.60
CA SER A 293 18.93 12.35 1.61
C SER A 293 19.71 13.65 1.66
N GLU A 294 19.16 14.67 2.31
CA GLU A 294 19.85 15.94 2.55
C GLU A 294 21.19 15.71 3.29
N GLY A 295 21.21 14.87 4.33
CA GLY A 295 22.40 14.59 5.13
C GLY A 295 23.41 13.63 4.49
N ALA A 296 22.96 12.70 3.64
CA ALA A 296 23.80 11.65 3.07
C ALA A 296 24.36 12.02 1.69
N SER A 297 23.53 12.53 0.78
CA SER A 297 23.89 12.84 -0.61
C SER A 297 23.79 14.32 -0.94
N GLY A 298 23.24 15.15 -0.05
CA GLY A 298 22.93 16.55 -0.35
C GLY A 298 21.66 16.71 -1.19
N GLU A 299 20.78 15.71 -1.17
CA GLU A 299 19.52 15.74 -1.92
C GLU A 299 18.62 16.91 -1.50
N VAL A 300 17.85 17.43 -2.46
CA VAL A 300 16.85 18.47 -2.19
C VAL A 300 15.46 17.84 -2.25
N LEU A 301 14.76 17.88 -1.11
CA LEU A 301 13.42 17.32 -0.96
C LEU A 301 12.35 18.41 -0.79
N PRO A 302 11.12 18.18 -1.28
CA PRO A 302 10.69 17.00 -2.05
C PRO A 302 11.30 16.95 -3.45
N VAL A 303 11.45 15.72 -3.97
CA VAL A 303 11.74 15.49 -5.39
C VAL A 303 10.55 15.97 -6.21
N ASN A 304 10.77 16.99 -7.03
CA ASN A 304 9.76 17.47 -7.97
C ASN A 304 9.76 16.52 -9.18
N LEU A 305 8.88 15.52 -9.10
CA LEU A 305 8.64 14.56 -10.17
C LEU A 305 7.95 15.28 -11.33
N ARG A 306 8.17 14.80 -12.54
CA ARG A 306 7.70 15.52 -13.72
C ARG A 306 7.38 14.63 -14.90
N SER A 307 6.46 15.09 -15.72
CA SER A 307 6.03 14.39 -16.92
C SER A 307 7.20 13.92 -17.80
N TYR A 308 7.09 12.72 -18.36
CA TYR A 308 8.04 12.09 -19.29
C TYR A 308 9.43 11.75 -18.73
N VAL A 309 9.65 11.90 -17.42
CA VAL A 309 10.92 11.55 -16.76
C VAL A 309 10.69 10.40 -15.78
N SER A 310 11.14 9.21 -16.15
CA SER A 310 11.04 8.01 -15.30
C SER A 310 12.25 7.88 -14.37
N ILE A 311 12.05 7.28 -13.19
CA ILE A 311 13.12 7.04 -12.20
C ILE A 311 13.25 5.54 -11.95
N VAL A 312 14.48 5.03 -12.01
CA VAL A 312 14.77 3.60 -11.90
C VAL A 312 15.91 3.38 -10.91
N GLY A 313 15.63 2.68 -9.81
CA GLY A 313 16.67 2.19 -8.90
C GLY A 313 17.21 0.82 -9.32
N THR A 314 18.19 0.31 -8.56
CA THR A 314 18.75 -1.04 -8.76
C THR A 314 17.95 -2.14 -8.08
N GLY A 315 17.12 -1.78 -7.10
CA GLY A 315 16.34 -2.72 -6.29
C GLY A 315 15.56 -1.99 -5.19
N MET A 316 14.38 -2.52 -4.87
CA MET A 316 13.45 -1.91 -3.91
C MET A 316 14.07 -1.65 -2.54
N ASP A 317 14.99 -2.52 -2.07
CA ASP A 317 15.70 -2.35 -0.79
C ASP A 317 17.11 -1.75 -0.93
N ASP A 318 17.58 -1.53 -2.17
CA ASP A 318 18.94 -1.07 -2.46
C ASP A 318 19.02 0.46 -2.61
N VAL A 319 17.91 1.08 -3.02
CA VAL A 319 17.83 2.53 -3.29
C VAL A 319 16.76 3.16 -2.43
N THR A 320 17.16 4.07 -1.54
CA THR A 320 16.24 4.77 -0.63
C THR A 320 16.26 6.28 -0.89
N VAL A 321 15.10 6.88 -1.10
CA VAL A 321 14.88 8.33 -0.95
C VAL A 321 14.43 8.58 0.49
N TYR A 322 15.25 9.30 1.28
CA TYR A 322 15.10 9.41 2.73
C TYR A 322 14.92 10.85 3.22
N GLY A 323 13.82 11.10 3.93
CA GLY A 323 13.43 12.43 4.43
C GLY A 323 13.94 12.81 5.82
N GLU A 324 14.65 11.91 6.51
CA GLU A 324 15.20 12.13 7.86
C GLU A 324 14.17 12.62 8.90
N ASP A 325 12.93 12.18 8.76
CA ASP A 325 11.76 12.53 9.56
C ASP A 325 11.40 14.03 9.54
N LYS A 326 11.70 14.74 8.43
CA LYS A 326 11.48 16.21 8.33
C LYS A 326 10.79 16.69 7.07
N ASN A 327 11.05 16.06 5.93
CA ASN A 327 10.66 16.58 4.62
C ASN A 327 9.70 15.62 3.93
N GLN A 328 8.75 16.15 3.17
CA GLN A 328 8.04 15.38 2.15
C GLN A 328 9.03 14.83 1.13
N LEU A 329 8.83 13.62 0.61
CA LEU A 329 9.83 12.97 -0.24
C LEU A 329 9.66 13.28 -1.71
N ALA A 330 8.42 13.28 -2.22
CA ALA A 330 8.18 13.59 -3.63
C ALA A 330 6.82 14.25 -3.87
N TYR A 331 6.77 15.04 -4.95
CA TYR A 331 5.62 15.84 -5.35
C TYR A 331 5.34 15.70 -6.84
N CYS A 332 4.06 15.64 -7.23
CA CYS A 332 3.58 15.76 -8.62
C CYS A 332 2.49 16.82 -8.73
N TYR A 333 2.54 17.62 -9.79
CA TYR A 333 1.51 18.61 -10.12
C TYR A 333 1.26 18.63 -11.63
N ASP A 334 0.12 18.09 -12.08
CA ASP A 334 -0.20 17.95 -13.52
C ASP A 334 0.84 17.10 -14.28
N ASP A 335 1.39 16.09 -13.60
CA ASP A 335 2.48 15.28 -14.13
C ASP A 335 2.06 13.88 -14.57
N ASN A 336 2.45 13.52 -15.80
CA ASN A 336 1.89 12.40 -16.54
C ASN A 336 2.93 11.65 -17.37
N SER A 337 2.63 10.41 -17.73
CA SER A 337 3.43 9.60 -18.68
C SER A 337 4.87 9.31 -18.22
N PHE A 338 5.03 8.90 -16.96
CA PHE A 338 6.31 8.42 -16.43
C PHE A 338 6.08 7.35 -15.36
N TYR A 339 7.15 6.63 -15.01
CA TYR A 339 7.10 5.58 -13.99
C TYR A 339 8.26 5.69 -12.99
N ILE A 340 8.03 5.14 -11.80
CA ILE A 340 9.04 4.98 -10.75
C ILE A 340 9.13 3.49 -10.43
N ARG A 341 10.35 2.93 -10.43
CA ARG A 341 10.56 1.52 -10.10
C ARG A 341 11.83 1.21 -9.33
N ASP A 342 11.78 0.08 -8.61
CA ASP A 342 12.92 -0.57 -7.97
C ASP A 342 13.65 0.32 -6.95
N LEU A 343 12.89 0.98 -6.08
CA LEU A 343 13.40 1.83 -5.00
C LEU A 343 12.39 1.97 -3.85
N ASN A 344 12.80 2.58 -2.74
CA ASN A 344 11.93 2.89 -1.62
C ASN A 344 11.95 4.38 -1.20
N PHE A 345 10.87 4.81 -0.59
CA PHE A 345 10.62 6.14 -0.03
C PHE A 345 10.37 6.01 1.47
N GLN A 346 11.21 6.63 2.31
CA GLN A 346 11.06 6.51 3.76
C GLN A 346 11.37 7.78 4.55
N GLY A 347 10.90 7.83 5.80
CA GLY A 347 11.23 8.91 6.76
C GLY A 347 10.74 10.29 6.30
N GLY A 348 9.69 10.33 5.50
CA GLY A 348 9.06 11.56 5.07
C GLY A 348 8.19 12.19 6.15
N PHE A 349 8.16 13.51 6.23
CA PHE A 349 7.32 14.26 7.19
C PHE A 349 6.69 15.49 6.52
N ALA A 350 5.37 15.60 6.55
CA ALA A 350 4.62 16.70 5.94
C ALA A 350 3.30 16.98 6.66
N GLU A 351 2.59 18.05 6.26
CA GLU A 351 1.19 18.22 6.66
C GLU A 351 0.33 17.13 6.01
N ASP A 352 0.38 17.00 4.68
CA ASP A 352 -0.30 15.95 3.94
C ASP A 352 0.73 15.25 3.04
N GLY A 353 0.60 13.94 2.84
CA GLY A 353 1.49 13.18 1.95
C GLY A 353 2.91 13.10 2.50
N GLY A 354 3.11 12.48 3.67
CA GLY A 354 4.42 12.40 4.31
C GLY A 354 5.50 11.85 3.38
N GLY A 355 5.19 10.77 2.68
CA GLY A 355 6.02 10.25 1.58
C GLY A 355 5.77 11.01 0.28
N LEU A 356 4.63 10.75 -0.35
CA LEU A 356 4.28 11.20 -1.70
C LEU A 356 3.05 12.11 -1.70
N TYR A 357 3.07 13.13 -2.55
CA TYR A 357 1.93 14.01 -2.78
C TYR A 357 1.65 14.15 -4.27
N LEU A 358 0.45 13.73 -4.68
CA LEU A 358 0.00 13.77 -6.07
C LEU A 358 -1.26 14.64 -6.14
N GLU A 359 -1.19 15.74 -6.88
CA GLU A 359 -2.36 16.60 -7.12
C GLU A 359 -2.52 17.02 -8.58
N HIS A 360 -3.76 17.41 -8.90
CA HIS A 360 -4.14 18.08 -10.14
C HIS A 360 -3.82 17.24 -11.39
N TYR A 361 -4.57 16.17 -11.63
CA TYR A 361 -4.38 15.28 -12.80
C TYR A 361 -3.00 14.60 -12.87
N SER A 362 -2.40 14.27 -11.73
CA SER A 362 -1.11 13.57 -11.67
C SER A 362 -1.31 12.06 -11.75
N ASN A 363 -0.75 11.42 -12.78
CA ASN A 363 -0.96 10.00 -13.09
C ASN A 363 0.36 9.20 -13.30
N PRO A 364 1.27 9.15 -12.31
CA PRO A 364 2.46 8.30 -12.38
C PRO A 364 2.14 6.80 -12.24
N SER A 365 3.02 5.94 -12.74
CA SER A 365 3.01 4.50 -12.46
C SER A 365 4.12 4.10 -11.49
N PHE A 366 3.82 3.29 -10.48
CA PHE A 366 4.77 2.75 -9.51
C PHE A 366 4.87 1.23 -9.67
N LEU A 367 6.09 0.71 -9.82
CA LEU A 367 6.37 -0.71 -10.01
C LEU A 367 7.49 -1.18 -9.08
N ASN A 368 7.23 -2.17 -8.23
CA ASN A 368 8.25 -2.69 -7.29
C ASN A 368 8.84 -1.57 -6.41
N VAL A 369 7.96 -0.87 -5.71
CA VAL A 369 8.30 0.29 -4.87
C VAL A 369 7.80 0.07 -3.44
N LYS A 370 8.59 0.50 -2.46
CA LYS A 370 8.19 0.50 -1.03
C LYS A 370 8.09 1.94 -0.50
N ILE A 371 6.96 2.28 0.11
CA ILE A 371 6.67 3.58 0.73
C ILE A 371 6.41 3.31 2.20
N HIS A 372 7.38 3.60 3.05
CA HIS A 372 7.31 3.15 4.44
C HIS A 372 7.89 4.12 5.46
N LEU A 373 7.42 4.04 6.71
CA LEU A 373 7.92 4.89 7.80
C LEU A 373 7.77 6.39 7.52
N ASN A 374 6.70 6.79 6.85
CA ASN A 374 6.40 8.20 6.57
C ASN A 374 5.30 8.72 7.51
N ASN A 375 5.32 10.02 7.79
CA ASN A 375 4.44 10.65 8.76
C ASN A 375 3.75 11.91 8.18
N ALA A 376 2.45 12.02 8.40
CA ALA A 376 1.67 13.22 8.08
C ALA A 376 0.95 13.75 9.33
N THR A 377 1.01 15.06 9.60
CA THR A 377 0.20 15.68 10.67
C THR A 377 -1.27 15.89 10.26
N GLY A 378 -1.54 15.78 8.97
CA GLY A 378 -2.84 15.80 8.31
C GLY A 378 -3.15 14.41 7.77
N ASN A 379 -3.11 14.21 6.45
CA ASN A 379 -3.59 12.97 5.82
C ASN A 379 -2.55 12.35 4.89
N GLY A 380 -2.66 11.04 4.67
CA GLY A 380 -1.79 10.33 3.72
C GLY A 380 -0.37 10.23 4.26
N GLY A 381 -0.14 9.41 5.28
CA GLY A 381 1.20 9.23 5.84
C GLY A 381 2.19 8.78 4.76
N GLY A 382 1.82 7.75 3.99
CA GLY A 382 2.58 7.30 2.81
C GLY A 382 2.28 8.11 1.56
N LEU A 383 1.00 8.25 1.19
CA LEU A 383 0.56 8.92 -0.03
C LEU A 383 -0.69 9.78 0.19
N TYR A 384 -0.66 11.00 -0.33
CA TYR A 384 -1.82 11.86 -0.52
C TYR A 384 -2.12 12.03 -2.02
N CYS A 385 -3.27 11.55 -2.47
CA CYS A 385 -3.71 11.55 -3.87
C CYS A 385 -5.00 12.39 -4.01
N TYR A 386 -4.94 13.47 -4.77
CA TYR A 386 -5.96 14.51 -4.76
C TYR A 386 -6.24 15.12 -6.14
N ASP A 387 -7.48 15.60 -6.33
CA ASP A 387 -7.93 16.38 -7.48
C ASP A 387 -7.69 15.68 -8.84
N HIS A 388 -8.50 14.66 -9.13
CA HIS A 388 -8.49 13.91 -10.39
C HIS A 388 -7.16 13.18 -10.69
N SER A 389 -6.38 12.86 -9.67
CA SER A 389 -5.11 12.13 -9.81
C SER A 389 -5.35 10.63 -9.75
N ASN A 390 -4.80 9.89 -10.72
CA ASN A 390 -5.08 8.47 -10.94
C ASN A 390 -3.77 7.69 -11.14
N PRO A 391 -2.92 7.59 -10.11
CA PRO A 391 -1.71 6.80 -10.18
C PRO A 391 -2.03 5.30 -10.32
N ALA A 392 -1.13 4.56 -10.96
CA ALA A 392 -1.21 3.10 -11.06
C ALA A 392 -0.12 2.45 -10.20
N PHE A 393 -0.50 1.41 -9.46
CA PHE A 393 0.40 0.65 -8.59
C PHE A 393 0.42 -0.82 -9.00
N ASP A 394 1.62 -1.34 -9.24
CA ASP A 394 1.87 -2.77 -9.48
C ASP A 394 3.02 -3.26 -8.59
N THR A 395 2.73 -4.21 -7.70
CA THR A 395 3.75 -4.75 -6.78
C THR A 395 4.32 -3.63 -5.89
N VAL A 396 3.47 -3.01 -5.08
CA VAL A 396 3.82 -1.84 -4.25
C VAL A 396 3.47 -2.06 -2.79
N TYR A 397 4.34 -1.59 -1.89
CA TYR A 397 4.24 -1.79 -0.46
C TYR A 397 4.07 -0.45 0.25
N PHE A 398 2.98 -0.27 0.99
CA PHE A 398 2.77 0.86 1.90
C PHE A 398 2.84 0.33 3.34
N GLU A 399 3.95 0.58 4.03
CA GLU A 399 4.23 -0.08 5.31
C GLU A 399 4.54 0.91 6.44
N ASN A 400 3.95 0.72 7.62
CA ASN A 400 4.31 1.49 8.81
C ASN A 400 4.23 3.02 8.64
N ASN A 401 3.32 3.50 7.79
CA ASN A 401 3.08 4.94 7.63
C ASN A 401 2.05 5.43 8.64
N THR A 402 2.19 6.68 9.08
CA THR A 402 1.36 7.27 10.13
C THR A 402 0.73 8.58 9.69
N ALA A 403 -0.55 8.79 9.96
CA ALA A 403 -1.23 10.07 9.79
C ALA A 403 -1.96 10.49 11.07
N GLU A 404 -1.75 11.72 11.56
CA GLU A 404 -2.54 12.25 12.68
C GLU A 404 -4.00 12.55 12.28
N GLY A 405 -4.29 12.56 10.98
CA GLY A 405 -5.63 12.66 10.39
C GLY A 405 -6.12 11.32 9.84
N ASN A 406 -6.24 11.21 8.51
CA ASN A 406 -6.78 10.02 7.82
C ASN A 406 -5.79 9.42 6.83
N GLY A 407 -5.96 8.14 6.49
CA GLY A 407 -5.15 7.48 5.47
C GLY A 407 -3.72 7.31 5.93
N GLY A 408 -3.47 6.43 6.90
CA GLY A 408 -2.13 6.19 7.43
C GLY A 408 -1.17 5.79 6.32
N GLY A 409 -1.57 4.79 5.52
CA GLY A 409 -0.90 4.43 4.27
C GLY A 409 -1.26 5.42 3.16
N ILE A 410 -2.53 5.45 2.76
CA ILE A 410 -3.00 6.16 1.57
C ILE A 410 -4.24 7.01 1.88
N TYR A 411 -4.25 8.25 1.40
CA TYR A 411 -5.42 9.11 1.35
C TYR A 411 -5.78 9.47 -0.10
N ILE A 412 -7.00 9.15 -0.53
CA ILE A 412 -7.54 9.39 -1.87
C ILE A 412 -8.70 10.39 -1.78
N ASN A 413 -8.70 11.44 -2.60
CA ASN A 413 -9.74 12.46 -2.50
C ASN A 413 -10.07 13.17 -3.83
N SER A 414 -11.32 13.63 -3.96
CA SER A 414 -11.79 14.56 -5.01
C SER A 414 -11.63 13.99 -6.41
N TYR A 415 -12.45 12.98 -6.74
CA TYR A 415 -12.50 12.35 -8.06
C TYR A 415 -11.18 11.68 -8.49
N SER A 416 -10.34 11.31 -7.53
CA SER A 416 -9.08 10.59 -7.75
C SER A 416 -9.35 9.08 -7.73
N ASN A 417 -8.96 8.41 -8.80
CA ASN A 417 -9.35 7.03 -9.12
C ASN A 417 -8.10 6.17 -9.41
N PRO A 418 -7.23 5.93 -8.41
CA PRO A 418 -6.04 5.11 -8.59
C PRO A 418 -6.36 3.65 -8.95
N VAL A 419 -5.39 2.93 -9.48
CA VAL A 419 -5.51 1.49 -9.77
C VAL A 419 -4.48 0.72 -8.94
N PHE A 420 -4.93 -0.30 -8.21
CA PHE A 420 -4.08 -1.15 -7.38
C PHE A 420 -4.06 -2.59 -7.92
N HIS A 421 -2.87 -3.08 -8.22
CA HIS A 421 -2.60 -4.49 -8.51
C HIS A 421 -1.42 -4.96 -7.65
N LYS A 422 -1.57 -6.05 -6.89
CA LYS A 422 -0.47 -6.59 -6.05
C LYS A 422 0.06 -5.56 -5.05
N VAL A 423 -0.85 -4.97 -4.28
CA VAL A 423 -0.49 -3.92 -3.31
C VAL A 423 -0.62 -4.43 -1.89
N ASN A 424 0.38 -4.17 -1.07
CA ASN A 424 0.37 -4.49 0.36
C ASN A 424 0.27 -3.21 1.18
N LEU A 425 -0.84 -3.04 1.92
CA LEU A 425 -1.07 -2.01 2.92
C LEU A 425 -0.86 -2.64 4.30
N TYR A 426 0.33 -2.48 4.88
CA TYR A 426 0.71 -3.18 6.11
C TYR A 426 1.05 -2.25 7.27
N SER A 427 0.44 -2.49 8.43
CA SER A 427 0.81 -1.85 9.70
C SER A 427 0.78 -0.31 9.67
N ASN A 428 -0.10 0.28 8.86
CA ASN A 428 -0.27 1.72 8.78
C ASN A 428 -1.27 2.23 9.83
N THR A 429 -1.07 3.45 10.31
CA THR A 429 -1.88 4.01 11.41
C THR A 429 -2.44 5.39 11.06
N ALA A 430 -3.74 5.58 11.31
CA ALA A 430 -4.37 6.90 11.28
C ALA A 430 -5.14 7.16 12.60
N ASN A 431 -5.30 8.42 13.01
CA ASN A 431 -6.14 8.69 14.19
C ASN A 431 -7.64 8.61 13.87
N TYR A 432 -8.05 8.96 12.65
CA TYR A 432 -9.47 9.06 12.27
C TYR A 432 -9.92 7.89 11.38
N GLY A 433 -9.76 8.00 10.06
CA GLY A 433 -10.26 7.01 9.11
C GLY A 433 -9.17 6.36 8.28
N GLY A 434 -9.31 5.08 7.98
CA GLY A 434 -8.47 4.38 7.00
C GLY A 434 -7.02 4.26 7.46
N GLY A 435 -6.73 3.29 8.34
CA GLY A 435 -5.34 3.05 8.76
C GLY A 435 -4.48 2.70 7.56
N GLY A 436 -4.94 1.73 6.75
CA GLY A 436 -4.37 1.40 5.45
C GLY A 436 -4.73 2.43 4.39
N LEU A 437 -6.04 2.61 4.15
CA LEU A 437 -6.53 3.49 3.09
C LEU A 437 -7.81 4.24 3.47
N MET A 438 -7.83 5.54 3.15
CA MET A 438 -9.03 6.38 3.23
C MET A 438 -9.36 6.95 1.86
N ALA A 439 -10.62 6.83 1.42
CA ALA A 439 -11.13 7.49 0.23
C ALA A 439 -12.29 8.44 0.54
N ARG A 440 -12.30 9.62 -0.10
CA ARG A 440 -13.29 10.66 0.17
C ARG A 440 -13.69 11.50 -1.05
N LEU A 441 -14.97 11.84 -1.16
CA LEU A 441 -15.52 12.76 -2.17
C LEU A 441 -15.40 12.22 -3.60
N TYR A 442 -16.32 11.32 -3.97
CA TYR A 442 -16.53 10.86 -5.36
C TYR A 442 -15.33 10.14 -6.00
N CYS A 443 -14.65 9.27 -5.24
CA CYS A 443 -13.54 8.46 -5.75
C CYS A 443 -14.06 7.06 -6.14
N ASP A 444 -13.69 6.58 -7.31
CA ASP A 444 -14.13 5.30 -7.89
C ASP A 444 -12.89 4.55 -8.41
N PHE A 445 -12.44 3.54 -7.67
CA PHE A 445 -11.14 2.89 -7.92
C PHE A 445 -11.21 1.37 -7.82
N THR A 446 -10.21 0.71 -8.42
CA THR A 446 -10.14 -0.76 -8.51
C THR A 446 -8.97 -1.30 -7.70
N MET A 447 -9.20 -2.43 -7.03
CA MET A 447 -8.20 -3.19 -6.27
C MET A 447 -8.25 -4.67 -6.69
N ASP A 448 -7.12 -5.21 -7.11
CA ASP A 448 -6.95 -6.63 -7.44
C ASP A 448 -5.67 -7.16 -6.79
N ASP A 449 -5.75 -8.34 -6.15
CA ASP A 449 -4.62 -8.96 -5.45
C ASP A 449 -4.02 -8.01 -4.40
N VAL A 450 -4.88 -7.44 -3.54
CA VAL A 450 -4.49 -6.47 -2.50
C VAL A 450 -4.54 -7.12 -1.12
N LEU A 451 -3.49 -6.89 -0.33
CA LEU A 451 -3.44 -7.26 1.08
C LEU A 451 -3.54 -6.00 1.95
N ILE A 452 -4.58 -5.91 2.78
CA ILE A 452 -4.76 -4.86 3.78
C ILE A 452 -4.63 -5.50 5.15
N ASN A 453 -3.44 -5.43 5.75
CA ASN A 453 -3.10 -6.19 6.95
C ASN A 453 -2.58 -5.33 8.11
N ALA A 454 -3.05 -5.61 9.33
CA ALA A 454 -2.51 -5.04 10.57
C ALA A 454 -2.60 -3.50 10.67
N ASN A 455 -3.50 -2.86 9.95
CA ASN A 455 -3.66 -1.40 9.98
C ASN A 455 -4.61 -0.94 11.09
N SER A 456 -4.44 0.29 11.56
CA SER A 456 -5.22 0.83 12.69
C SER A 456 -5.77 2.23 12.44
N ALA A 457 -7.06 2.44 12.74
CA ALA A 457 -7.72 3.75 12.74
C ALA A 457 -9.01 3.72 13.58
N SER A 458 -9.63 4.87 13.86
CA SER A 458 -10.95 4.87 14.51
C SER A 458 -12.05 4.31 13.63
N TYR A 459 -12.06 4.58 12.33
CA TYR A 459 -13.04 3.94 11.46
C TYR A 459 -12.39 3.40 10.19
N GLY A 460 -12.69 2.15 9.88
CA GLY A 460 -12.01 1.40 8.83
C GLY A 460 -10.53 1.26 9.16
N GLY A 461 -10.20 0.46 10.18
CA GLY A 461 -8.81 0.20 10.55
C GLY A 461 -7.97 -0.19 9.34
N GLY A 462 -8.50 -1.08 8.50
CA GLY A 462 -7.98 -1.37 7.17
C GLY A 462 -8.32 -0.26 6.17
N MET A 463 -9.61 -0.10 5.85
CA MET A 463 -10.09 0.77 4.78
C MET A 463 -11.36 1.55 5.16
N ALA A 464 -11.42 2.85 4.82
CA ALA A 464 -12.59 3.70 4.99
C ALA A 464 -13.02 4.40 3.68
N LEU A 465 -14.31 4.33 3.34
CA LEU A 465 -14.90 4.89 2.10
C LEU A 465 -16.05 5.86 2.40
N HIS A 466 -15.84 7.15 2.14
CA HIS A 466 -16.76 8.21 2.59
C HIS A 466 -17.20 9.14 1.45
N PHE A 467 -18.48 9.54 1.45
CA PHE A 467 -19.05 10.52 0.52
C PHE A 467 -18.99 10.08 -0.94
N TYR A 468 -19.79 9.07 -1.27
CA TYR A 468 -19.94 8.52 -2.62
C TYR A 468 -18.62 8.00 -3.19
N CYS A 469 -17.86 7.26 -2.39
CA CYS A 469 -16.66 6.58 -2.86
C CYS A 469 -16.91 5.09 -3.05
N ASP A 470 -16.57 4.60 -4.22
CA ASP A 470 -16.83 3.24 -4.65
C ASP A 470 -15.48 2.55 -4.88
N ALA A 471 -15.39 1.29 -4.46
CA ALA A 471 -14.18 0.49 -4.56
C ALA A 471 -14.56 -0.89 -5.07
N ASP A 472 -14.09 -1.22 -6.27
CA ASP A 472 -14.24 -2.55 -6.86
C ASP A 472 -13.03 -3.40 -6.43
N ILE A 473 -13.25 -4.30 -5.47
CA ILE A 473 -12.19 -5.05 -4.79
C ILE A 473 -12.33 -6.52 -5.14
N SER A 474 -11.25 -7.10 -5.67
CA SER A 474 -11.23 -8.49 -6.09
C SER A 474 -9.97 -9.25 -5.68
N ASN A 475 -10.11 -10.55 -5.44
CA ASN A 475 -9.00 -11.47 -5.13
C ASN A 475 -8.10 -10.95 -3.99
N SER A 476 -8.70 -10.37 -2.95
CA SER A 476 -8.00 -9.53 -1.97
C SER A 476 -8.30 -9.96 -0.54
N ASN A 477 -7.41 -9.60 0.38
CA ASN A 477 -7.50 -9.98 1.79
C ASN A 477 -7.46 -8.73 2.68
N ILE A 478 -8.46 -8.56 3.55
CA ILE A 478 -8.54 -7.47 4.53
C ILE A 478 -8.49 -8.10 5.92
N ILE A 479 -7.29 -8.17 6.49
CA ILE A 479 -7.02 -9.04 7.63
C ILE A 479 -6.36 -8.35 8.82
N ASN A 480 -6.69 -8.77 10.04
CA ASN A 480 -6.04 -8.34 11.28
C ASN A 480 -6.00 -6.82 11.51
N ASN A 481 -6.95 -6.06 10.96
CA ASN A 481 -6.98 -4.61 11.14
C ASN A 481 -7.78 -4.22 12.38
N SER A 482 -7.40 -3.11 13.01
CA SER A 482 -7.94 -2.67 14.30
C SER A 482 -8.66 -1.32 14.21
N GLY A 483 -9.92 -1.31 14.64
CA GLY A 483 -10.75 -0.14 14.86
C GLY A 483 -10.56 0.36 16.29
N ILE A 484 -9.79 1.43 16.51
CA ILE A 484 -9.45 1.94 17.84
C ILE A 484 -10.06 3.32 18.07
N SER A 485 -10.87 3.46 19.12
CA SER A 485 -11.56 4.72 19.42
C SER A 485 -10.59 5.87 19.71
N TYR A 486 -10.77 7.00 19.05
CA TYR A 486 -10.03 8.25 19.28
C TYR A 486 -10.96 9.29 19.94
N PRO A 487 -10.45 10.26 20.72
CA PRO A 487 -11.30 11.26 21.39
C PRO A 487 -12.31 11.95 20.46
N GLY A 488 -13.59 11.65 20.65
CA GLY A 488 -14.70 12.18 19.83
C GLY A 488 -15.09 11.35 18.61
N TYR A 489 -14.35 10.27 18.30
CA TYR A 489 -14.54 9.40 17.15
C TYR A 489 -14.56 7.94 17.62
N PRO A 490 -15.75 7.35 17.81
CA PRO A 490 -15.85 5.97 18.27
C PRO A 490 -15.39 4.99 17.18
N ALA A 491 -14.91 3.81 17.60
CA ALA A 491 -14.45 2.79 16.66
C ALA A 491 -15.59 2.27 15.75
N GLN A 492 -15.36 2.15 14.44
CA GLN A 492 -16.35 1.65 13.47
C GLN A 492 -15.66 0.93 12.31
N GLY A 493 -15.81 -0.39 12.18
CA GLY A 493 -15.16 -1.12 11.09
C GLY A 493 -13.69 -1.37 11.42
N GLY A 494 -13.35 -2.52 11.99
CA GLY A 494 -11.95 -2.92 12.16
C GLY A 494 -11.28 -3.12 10.81
N GLY A 495 -11.90 -3.91 9.94
CA GLY A 495 -11.50 -4.08 8.54
C GLY A 495 -11.95 -2.90 7.68
N VAL A 496 -13.25 -2.76 7.48
CA VAL A 496 -13.85 -1.83 6.52
C VAL A 496 -14.90 -0.92 7.17
N SER A 497 -14.91 0.36 6.80
CA SER A 497 -15.98 1.31 7.15
C SER A 497 -16.51 2.06 5.93
N THR A 498 -17.83 2.04 5.72
CA THR A 498 -18.48 2.71 4.59
C THR A 498 -19.63 3.64 5.01
N THR A 499 -19.60 4.87 4.50
CA THR A 499 -20.55 5.93 4.90
C THR A 499 -20.89 6.91 3.76
N TYR A 500 -22.01 7.63 3.93
CA TYR A 500 -22.42 8.75 3.08
C TYR A 500 -22.56 8.44 1.58
N GLY A 501 -23.21 7.31 1.26
CA GLY A 501 -23.59 6.98 -0.12
C GLY A 501 -22.53 6.24 -0.93
N SER A 502 -21.46 5.78 -0.28
CA SER A 502 -20.45 4.88 -0.85
C SER A 502 -21.01 3.47 -1.14
N TYR A 503 -20.53 2.84 -2.20
CA TYR A 503 -20.93 1.53 -2.73
C TYR A 503 -19.69 0.68 -3.08
N PRO A 504 -19.01 0.04 -2.12
CA PRO A 504 -17.98 -0.95 -2.43
C PRO A 504 -18.58 -2.25 -2.96
N VAL A 505 -17.84 -2.89 -3.88
CA VAL A 505 -18.07 -4.24 -4.38
C VAL A 505 -16.91 -5.12 -3.98
N PHE A 506 -17.21 -6.24 -3.31
CA PHE A 506 -16.24 -7.25 -2.94
C PHE A 506 -16.50 -8.52 -3.74
N TYR A 507 -15.49 -9.02 -4.45
CA TYR A 507 -15.56 -10.27 -5.21
C TYR A 507 -14.34 -11.16 -4.91
N ASN A 508 -14.51 -12.36 -4.36
CA ASN A 508 -13.35 -13.17 -3.96
C ASN A 508 -12.48 -12.44 -2.92
N VAL A 509 -13.11 -12.01 -1.83
CA VAL A 509 -12.46 -11.25 -0.75
C VAL A 509 -12.66 -11.94 0.59
N ASP A 510 -11.58 -12.05 1.36
CA ASP A 510 -11.62 -12.48 2.75
C ASP A 510 -11.44 -11.29 3.70
N VAL A 511 -12.39 -11.12 4.61
CA VAL A 511 -12.33 -10.14 5.70
C VAL A 511 -12.17 -10.91 7.01
N SER A 512 -10.94 -11.02 7.51
CA SER A 512 -10.64 -11.91 8.64
C SER A 512 -9.80 -11.36 9.78
N GLY A 513 -10.05 -11.82 11.01
CA GLY A 513 -9.23 -11.44 12.16
C GLY A 513 -9.29 -9.95 12.54
N ASN A 514 -10.20 -9.16 11.97
CA ASN A 514 -10.27 -7.73 12.24
C ASN A 514 -11.01 -7.47 13.56
N GLU A 515 -10.58 -6.44 14.28
CA GLU A 515 -11.13 -6.10 15.58
C GLU A 515 -11.64 -4.65 15.63
N SER A 516 -12.71 -4.39 16.38
CA SER A 516 -13.18 -3.03 16.66
C SER A 516 -13.51 -2.86 18.14
N ASP A 517 -12.97 -1.82 18.76
CA ASP A 517 -13.31 -1.44 20.14
C ASP A 517 -14.75 -0.92 20.30
N ASN A 518 -15.57 -0.94 19.24
CA ASN A 518 -16.97 -0.57 19.32
C ASN A 518 -17.84 -1.38 18.35
N ILE A 519 -18.00 -1.01 17.08
CA ILE A 519 -18.95 -1.70 16.18
C ILE A 519 -18.34 -2.13 14.85
N GLY A 520 -18.82 -3.24 14.31
CA GLY A 520 -18.38 -3.76 13.02
C GLY A 520 -16.92 -4.21 13.08
N GLY A 521 -16.64 -5.38 13.67
CA GLY A 521 -15.27 -5.88 13.77
C GLY A 521 -14.64 -6.06 12.39
N GLY A 522 -15.31 -6.84 11.53
CA GLY A 522 -14.96 -6.93 10.12
C GLY A 522 -15.40 -5.68 9.36
N ILE A 523 -16.71 -5.48 9.24
CA ILE A 523 -17.31 -4.46 8.38
C ILE A 523 -18.32 -3.59 9.15
N TYR A 524 -18.16 -2.28 9.05
CA TYR A 524 -19.21 -1.32 9.36
C TYR A 524 -19.75 -0.70 8.07
N CYS A 525 -21.05 -0.82 7.85
CA CYS A 525 -21.72 -0.24 6.69
C CYS A 525 -22.93 0.61 7.12
N SER A 526 -22.96 1.87 6.69
CA SER A 526 -24.13 2.75 6.84
C SER A 526 -24.66 3.22 5.48
N SER A 527 -24.18 2.62 4.40
CA SER A 527 -24.55 2.91 3.02
C SER A 527 -24.80 1.59 2.30
N PHE A 528 -24.28 1.39 1.08
CA PHE A 528 -24.48 0.16 0.34
C PHE A 528 -23.26 -0.76 0.44
N ILE A 529 -23.47 -2.03 0.13
CA ILE A 529 -22.40 -3.01 -0.05
C ILE A 529 -22.91 -4.16 -0.93
N LEU A 530 -22.05 -4.61 -1.84
CA LEU A 530 -22.19 -5.86 -2.56
C LEU A 530 -21.02 -6.75 -2.17
N PHE A 531 -21.30 -7.98 -1.75
CA PHE A 531 -20.27 -8.95 -1.38
C PHE A 531 -20.59 -10.29 -2.03
N GLU A 532 -19.71 -10.73 -2.92
CA GLU A 532 -19.88 -11.94 -3.71
C GLU A 532 -18.68 -12.87 -3.55
N ASN A 533 -18.94 -14.15 -3.32
CA ASN A 533 -17.92 -15.20 -3.30
C ASN A 533 -16.76 -14.90 -2.34
N GLY A 534 -16.96 -14.93 -1.02
CA GLY A 534 -15.85 -14.75 -0.08
C GLY A 534 -16.22 -15.00 1.37
N LYS A 535 -15.32 -14.65 2.29
CA LYS A 535 -15.47 -14.98 3.72
C LYS A 535 -15.40 -13.75 4.62
N ILE A 536 -16.17 -13.80 5.71
CA ILE A 536 -16.10 -12.86 6.82
C ILE A 536 -15.92 -13.68 8.09
N ASN A 537 -14.68 -13.84 8.54
CA ASN A 537 -14.37 -14.79 9.61
C ASN A 537 -13.44 -14.27 10.70
N ASP A 538 -13.55 -14.83 11.91
CA ASP A 538 -12.64 -14.53 13.03
C ASP A 538 -12.59 -13.04 13.42
N ASN A 539 -13.60 -12.24 13.05
CA ASN A 539 -13.64 -10.82 13.39
C ASN A 539 -14.29 -10.59 14.76
N SER A 540 -13.90 -9.52 15.44
CA SER A 540 -14.42 -9.20 16.77
C SER A 540 -14.82 -7.74 16.93
N ALA A 541 -15.92 -7.49 17.64
CA ALA A 541 -16.31 -6.15 18.06
C ALA A 541 -16.63 -6.12 19.54
N GLN A 542 -16.24 -5.06 20.26
CA GLN A 542 -16.62 -4.95 21.67
C GLN A 542 -18.13 -4.80 21.81
N VAL A 543 -18.80 -4.00 20.98
CA VAL A 543 -20.22 -3.67 21.14
C VAL A 543 -21.10 -4.51 20.21
N ASN A 544 -21.22 -4.17 18.92
CA ASN A 544 -22.17 -4.87 18.03
C ASN A 544 -21.53 -5.25 16.69
N GLY A 545 -21.95 -6.38 16.13
CA GLY A 545 -21.56 -6.78 14.77
C GLY A 545 -20.11 -7.21 14.71
N GLY A 546 -19.77 -8.36 15.31
CA GLY A 546 -18.40 -8.88 15.29
C GLY A 546 -17.90 -9.05 13.86
N GLY A 547 -18.68 -9.74 13.02
CA GLY A 547 -18.44 -9.80 11.58
C GLY A 547 -18.84 -8.50 10.91
N MET A 548 -20.11 -8.11 11.08
CA MET A 548 -20.72 -7.01 10.33
C MET A 548 -21.71 -6.19 11.15
N TYR A 549 -21.69 -4.87 10.95
CA TYR A 549 -22.71 -3.94 11.41
C TYR A 549 -23.29 -3.17 10.22
N ILE A 550 -24.59 -3.33 9.95
CA ILE A 550 -25.30 -2.62 8.87
C ILE A 550 -26.37 -1.68 9.44
N SER A 551 -26.30 -0.42 9.01
CA SER A 551 -27.21 0.66 9.43
C SER A 551 -27.75 1.53 8.30
N GLY A 552 -27.44 1.18 7.04
CA GLY A 552 -28.00 1.85 5.86
C GLY A 552 -29.50 1.57 5.71
N GLY A 553 -30.31 2.62 5.55
CA GLY A 553 -31.78 2.52 5.42
C GLY A 553 -32.25 2.29 3.99
N VAL A 554 -31.43 1.66 3.15
CA VAL A 554 -31.72 1.44 1.73
C VAL A 554 -32.11 -0.03 1.50
N THR A 555 -32.70 -0.27 0.35
CA THR A 555 -33.07 -1.59 -0.16
C THR A 555 -32.10 -1.83 -1.31
N ASP A 556 -31.25 -2.86 -1.25
CA ASP A 556 -30.51 -3.52 -2.36
C ASP A 556 -29.13 -4.07 -1.94
N GLU A 557 -28.77 -4.07 -0.64
CA GLU A 557 -27.56 -4.75 -0.17
C GLU A 557 -27.64 -6.26 -0.44
N LYS A 558 -26.58 -6.82 -1.01
CA LYS A 558 -26.55 -8.23 -1.44
C LYS A 558 -25.27 -8.92 -0.99
N PHE A 559 -25.46 -10.13 -0.50
CA PHE A 559 -24.44 -11.04 -0.05
C PHE A 559 -24.68 -12.38 -0.73
N VAL A 560 -23.84 -12.74 -1.69
CA VAL A 560 -24.05 -13.91 -2.55
C VAL A 560 -22.87 -14.85 -2.41
N ASN A 561 -23.15 -16.11 -2.07
CA ASN A 561 -22.13 -17.13 -1.88
C ASN A 561 -21.06 -16.68 -0.86
N ILE A 562 -21.44 -16.55 0.40
CA ILE A 562 -20.52 -16.10 1.44
C ILE A 562 -20.54 -17.01 2.66
N GLU A 563 -19.38 -17.12 3.31
CA GLU A 563 -19.25 -17.73 4.62
C GLU A 563 -19.05 -16.65 5.69
N ILE A 564 -19.85 -16.68 6.74
CA ILE A 564 -19.70 -15.81 7.91
C ILE A 564 -19.54 -16.68 9.15
N CYS A 565 -18.30 -16.85 9.62
CA CYS A 565 -18.00 -17.79 10.69
C CYS A 565 -17.05 -17.26 11.76
N ASN A 566 -17.10 -17.81 12.97
CA ASN A 566 -16.17 -17.50 14.07
C ASN A 566 -16.10 -16.02 14.47
N ASN A 567 -17.10 -15.20 14.11
CA ASN A 567 -17.11 -13.80 14.49
C ASN A 567 -17.73 -13.62 15.88
N GLN A 568 -17.23 -12.66 16.65
CA GLN A 568 -17.60 -12.51 18.05
C GLN A 568 -17.90 -11.08 18.52
N THR A 569 -18.80 -10.97 19.49
CA THR A 569 -19.01 -9.74 20.27
C THR A 569 -18.82 -9.98 21.77
N THR A 570 -18.26 -9.00 22.49
CA THR A 570 -18.03 -9.12 23.95
C THR A 570 -19.11 -8.49 24.82
N ASP A 571 -19.69 -7.36 24.41
CA ASP A 571 -20.57 -6.55 25.25
C ASP A 571 -22.03 -6.51 24.78
N PHE A 572 -22.32 -6.65 23.48
CA PHE A 572 -23.70 -6.64 22.97
C PHE A 572 -23.85 -7.57 21.76
N TYR A 573 -24.80 -7.27 20.87
CA TYR A 573 -25.47 -8.22 20.00
C TYR A 573 -24.77 -8.44 18.65
N GLY A 574 -25.06 -9.59 18.02
CA GLY A 574 -24.70 -9.88 16.64
C GLY A 574 -23.24 -10.23 16.46
N GLY A 575 -22.81 -11.37 17.01
CA GLY A 575 -21.48 -11.94 16.78
C GLY A 575 -21.12 -11.97 15.30
N ALA A 576 -22.01 -12.48 14.45
CA ALA A 576 -21.90 -12.45 13.00
C ALA A 576 -22.40 -11.12 12.43
N ILE A 577 -23.70 -10.83 12.56
CA ILE A 577 -24.33 -9.69 11.89
C ILE A 577 -25.24 -8.92 12.85
N PHE A 578 -25.05 -7.61 12.89
CA PHE A 578 -25.98 -6.67 13.51
C PHE A 578 -26.63 -5.76 12.45
N LEU A 579 -27.97 -5.76 12.41
CA LEU A 579 -28.76 -4.94 11.48
C LEU A 579 -29.63 -3.95 12.26
N SER A 580 -29.50 -2.66 11.97
CA SER A 580 -30.30 -1.58 12.60
C SER A 580 -31.31 -0.89 11.67
N SER A 581 -31.20 -1.14 10.36
CA SER A 581 -32.18 -0.81 9.34
C SER A 581 -31.88 -1.59 8.05
N GLY A 582 -32.65 -1.37 6.98
CA GLY A 582 -32.42 -1.98 5.67
C GLY A 582 -33.05 -3.38 5.50
N THR A 583 -32.89 -3.94 4.30
CA THR A 583 -33.42 -5.26 3.91
C THR A 583 -32.38 -6.06 3.11
N PRO A 584 -31.21 -6.36 3.69
CA PRO A 584 -30.16 -7.06 2.96
C PRO A 584 -30.60 -8.46 2.54
N GLU A 585 -30.15 -8.89 1.37
CA GLU A 585 -30.42 -10.22 0.82
C GLU A 585 -29.16 -11.08 0.92
N PHE A 586 -29.30 -12.24 1.57
CA PHE A 586 -28.26 -13.26 1.69
C PHE A 586 -28.69 -14.48 0.87
N ILE A 587 -27.91 -14.80 -0.16
CA ILE A 587 -28.16 -15.90 -1.09
C ILE A 587 -27.00 -16.87 -0.99
N ASN A 588 -27.27 -18.16 -0.73
CA ASN A 588 -26.21 -19.17 -0.60
C ASN A 588 -25.17 -18.78 0.46
N ALA A 589 -25.65 -18.31 1.61
CA ALA A 589 -24.80 -17.94 2.74
C ALA A 589 -24.70 -19.10 3.74
N THR A 590 -23.51 -19.34 4.28
CA THR A 590 -23.30 -20.20 5.46
C THR A 590 -22.88 -19.32 6.64
N ILE A 591 -23.76 -19.16 7.63
CA ILE A 591 -23.52 -18.35 8.84
C ILE A 591 -23.44 -19.30 10.04
N THR A 592 -22.25 -19.49 10.61
CA THR A 592 -22.03 -20.56 11.60
C THR A 592 -20.93 -20.27 12.60
N ASN A 593 -21.02 -20.87 13.80
CA ASN A 593 -20.01 -20.73 14.85
C ASN A 593 -19.68 -19.28 15.26
N ASN A 594 -20.64 -18.37 15.14
CA ASN A 594 -20.50 -17.00 15.63
C ASN A 594 -20.99 -16.90 17.07
N GLN A 595 -20.39 -15.99 17.84
CA GLN A 595 -20.60 -15.93 19.29
C GLN A 595 -20.93 -14.52 19.79
N ASP A 596 -21.87 -14.43 20.73
CA ASP A 596 -22.07 -13.27 21.59
C ASP A 596 -21.91 -13.71 23.04
N PHE A 597 -20.94 -13.12 23.76
CA PHE A 597 -20.66 -13.48 25.15
C PHE A 597 -21.69 -12.98 26.16
N ASN A 598 -22.62 -12.12 25.77
CA ASN A 598 -23.67 -11.58 26.65
C ASN A 598 -25.06 -12.21 26.47
N GLU A 599 -25.13 -13.36 25.79
CA GLU A 599 -26.33 -14.22 25.69
C GLU A 599 -27.52 -13.61 24.92
N ASP A 600 -27.30 -12.70 23.95
CA ASP A 600 -28.40 -12.03 23.24
C ASP A 600 -28.22 -11.97 21.69
N GLY A 601 -28.08 -13.13 21.02
CA GLY A 601 -28.22 -13.26 19.56
C GLY A 601 -26.91 -13.13 18.77
N ALA A 602 -26.27 -14.26 18.48
CA ALA A 602 -24.94 -14.30 17.90
C ALA A 602 -24.87 -14.47 16.40
N GLY A 603 -25.83 -15.17 15.77
CA GLY A 603 -25.89 -15.26 14.32
C GLY A 603 -26.30 -13.90 13.74
N VAL A 604 -27.60 -13.61 13.74
CA VAL A 604 -28.16 -12.39 13.18
C VAL A 604 -29.04 -11.66 14.18
N TYR A 605 -28.66 -10.43 14.53
CA TYR A 605 -29.50 -9.51 15.28
C TYR A 605 -30.21 -8.52 14.34
N SER A 606 -31.54 -8.56 14.30
CA SER A 606 -32.37 -7.72 13.41
C SER A 606 -33.20 -6.71 14.22
N ARG A 607 -32.93 -5.41 14.06
CA ARG A 607 -33.70 -4.31 14.71
C ARG A 607 -34.09 -3.28 13.66
N ASN A 608 -35.40 -3.01 13.54
CA ASN A 608 -35.95 -2.13 12.49
C ASN A 608 -35.49 -2.48 11.05
N SER A 609 -35.07 -3.73 10.82
CA SER A 609 -34.57 -4.25 9.56
C SER A 609 -35.37 -5.49 9.15
N ASN A 610 -35.27 -5.87 7.87
CA ASN A 610 -35.95 -7.06 7.33
C ASN A 610 -35.02 -7.82 6.38
N PRO A 611 -33.92 -8.45 6.86
CA PRO A 611 -33.09 -9.31 6.03
C PRO A 611 -33.89 -10.45 5.39
N VAL A 612 -33.40 -10.88 4.23
CA VAL A 612 -33.95 -12.00 3.45
C VAL A 612 -32.85 -13.05 3.28
N PHE A 613 -33.13 -14.29 3.66
CA PHE A 613 -32.25 -15.44 3.44
C PHE A 613 -32.84 -16.37 2.37
N LYS A 614 -32.01 -16.80 1.43
CA LYS A 614 -32.37 -17.72 0.35
C LYS A 614 -31.28 -18.74 0.14
N ASN A 615 -31.62 -20.02 0.12
CA ASN A 615 -30.64 -21.10 -0.07
C ASN A 615 -29.52 -21.04 0.96
N SER A 616 -29.79 -20.59 2.19
CA SER A 616 -28.74 -20.31 3.19
C SER A 616 -28.79 -21.29 4.36
N ILE A 617 -27.67 -21.46 5.05
CA ILE A 617 -27.55 -22.23 6.29
C ILE A 617 -27.20 -21.27 7.43
N LEU A 618 -28.01 -21.27 8.50
CA LEU A 618 -27.72 -20.63 9.78
C LEU A 618 -27.70 -21.72 10.86
N TRP A 619 -26.51 -22.03 11.39
CA TRP A 619 -26.33 -23.18 12.26
C TRP A 619 -25.17 -23.00 13.27
N ASP A 620 -25.32 -23.53 14.49
CA ASP A 620 -24.29 -23.51 15.54
C ASP A 620 -23.82 -22.08 15.93
N ASN A 621 -24.70 -21.07 15.90
CA ASN A 621 -24.41 -19.73 16.42
C ASN A 621 -24.88 -19.60 17.88
N THR A 622 -24.03 -19.10 18.77
CA THR A 622 -24.29 -19.13 20.22
C THR A 622 -24.46 -17.72 20.83
N PRO A 623 -25.65 -17.36 21.35
CA PRO A 623 -26.69 -18.28 21.82
C PRO A 623 -27.80 -18.63 20.82
N ASP A 624 -28.07 -17.75 19.85
CA ASP A 624 -29.19 -17.89 18.92
C ASP A 624 -28.73 -17.58 17.49
N GLU A 625 -29.30 -18.32 16.54
CA GLU A 625 -29.17 -18.08 15.10
C GLU A 625 -29.71 -16.72 14.67
N ILE A 626 -30.89 -16.37 15.19
CA ILE A 626 -31.60 -15.14 14.85
C ILE A 626 -32.24 -14.57 16.12
N LEU A 627 -31.91 -13.32 16.43
CA LEU A 627 -32.62 -12.54 17.45
C LEU A 627 -33.31 -11.31 16.85
N LEU A 628 -34.61 -11.18 17.14
CA LEU A 628 -35.43 -10.06 16.69
C LEU A 628 -35.52 -8.96 17.76
N GLY A 629 -34.91 -7.83 17.49
CA GLY A 629 -35.11 -6.58 18.21
C GLY A 629 -36.41 -5.86 17.85
N SER A 630 -36.66 -4.73 18.52
CA SER A 630 -37.85 -3.91 18.26
C SER A 630 -37.96 -3.52 16.78
N GLY A 631 -39.08 -3.90 16.14
CA GLY A 631 -39.37 -3.57 14.75
C GLY A 631 -38.58 -4.39 13.71
N GLY A 632 -37.75 -5.33 14.15
CA GLY A 632 -37.03 -6.26 13.26
C GLY A 632 -37.90 -7.41 12.79
N ASN A 633 -37.54 -7.97 11.64
CA ASN A 633 -38.14 -9.16 11.05
C ASN A 633 -37.07 -9.95 10.28
N VAL A 634 -37.33 -11.21 9.95
CA VAL A 634 -36.51 -11.99 9.00
C VAL A 634 -37.43 -12.78 8.08
N THR A 635 -37.15 -12.75 6.78
CA THR A 635 -37.78 -13.64 5.79
C THR A 635 -36.75 -14.68 5.36
N ALA A 636 -37.13 -15.96 5.30
CA ALA A 636 -36.26 -17.02 4.81
C ALA A 636 -37.03 -17.94 3.87
N GLU A 637 -36.41 -18.36 2.77
CA GLU A 637 -36.94 -19.35 1.84
C GLU A 637 -35.83 -20.32 1.41
N TYR A 638 -36.17 -21.60 1.27
CA TYR A 638 -35.23 -22.68 0.94
C TYR A 638 -33.96 -22.63 1.80
N SER A 639 -34.10 -22.37 3.10
CA SER A 639 -32.95 -22.21 4.01
C SER A 639 -33.03 -23.18 5.19
N ASP A 640 -31.87 -23.60 5.68
CA ASP A 640 -31.73 -24.43 6.88
C ASP A 640 -31.36 -23.54 8.07
N ILE A 641 -32.24 -23.48 9.07
CA ILE A 641 -32.09 -22.56 10.21
C ILE A 641 -32.38 -23.32 11.50
N GLU A 642 -31.36 -23.43 12.36
CA GLU A 642 -31.48 -24.11 13.65
C GLU A 642 -32.58 -23.46 14.52
N GLY A 643 -33.44 -24.29 15.11
CA GLY A 643 -34.59 -23.84 15.90
C GLY A 643 -35.84 -23.52 15.06
N GLY A 644 -35.70 -23.57 13.73
CA GLY A 644 -36.77 -23.54 12.74
C GLY A 644 -37.31 -22.15 12.41
N TRP A 645 -37.47 -21.89 11.10
CA TRP A 645 -38.05 -20.64 10.60
C TRP A 645 -39.14 -20.89 9.55
N THR A 646 -40.26 -20.17 9.64
CA THR A 646 -41.34 -20.33 8.67
C THR A 646 -40.97 -19.78 7.30
N GLY A 647 -41.25 -20.52 6.23
CA GLY A 647 -41.02 -20.11 4.85
C GLY A 647 -41.17 -21.26 3.87
N THR A 648 -41.21 -20.96 2.58
CA THR A 648 -41.26 -22.00 1.54
C THR A 648 -39.92 -22.72 1.51
N GLY A 649 -39.91 -24.06 1.55
CA GLY A 649 -38.68 -24.85 1.39
C GLY A 649 -37.71 -24.83 2.57
N ASN A 650 -38.00 -24.11 3.65
CA ASN A 650 -37.12 -24.09 4.82
C ASN A 650 -37.12 -25.44 5.54
N ILE A 651 -35.96 -25.79 6.07
CA ILE A 651 -35.73 -26.97 6.90
C ILE A 651 -35.09 -26.53 8.23
N ASP A 652 -35.12 -27.46 9.19
CA ASP A 652 -34.49 -27.33 10.51
C ASP A 652 -33.88 -28.71 10.80
N SER A 653 -32.68 -28.93 10.29
CA SER A 653 -31.97 -30.20 10.40
C SER A 653 -30.48 -29.95 10.46
N ASN A 654 -29.74 -30.81 11.14
CA ASN A 654 -28.29 -30.63 11.18
C ASN A 654 -27.73 -30.68 9.75
N PRO A 655 -27.00 -29.64 9.29
CA PRO A 655 -26.48 -29.55 7.92
C PRO A 655 -25.40 -30.59 7.66
N LEU A 656 -24.90 -31.27 8.70
CA LEU A 656 -23.84 -32.27 8.65
C LEU A 656 -22.59 -31.69 7.99
N PHE A 657 -22.12 -30.57 8.53
CA PHE A 657 -20.81 -30.03 8.16
C PHE A 657 -19.71 -31.06 8.42
N LEU A 658 -18.70 -31.06 7.57
CA LEU A 658 -17.70 -32.10 7.52
C LEU A 658 -16.73 -32.03 8.71
N TYR A 659 -16.08 -30.88 8.93
CA TYR A 659 -15.22 -30.62 10.10
C TYR A 659 -15.37 -29.18 10.60
N PRO A 660 -16.53 -28.84 11.19
CA PRO A 660 -16.78 -27.48 11.67
C PRO A 660 -15.77 -27.03 12.74
N ALA A 661 -15.21 -27.96 13.52
CA ALA A 661 -14.20 -27.66 14.54
C ALA A 661 -12.87 -27.13 13.99
N THR A 662 -12.57 -27.40 12.71
CA THR A 662 -11.37 -26.90 12.01
C THR A 662 -11.72 -25.87 10.94
N GLY A 663 -12.95 -25.31 10.96
CA GLY A 663 -13.41 -24.31 10.00
C GLY A 663 -13.82 -24.86 8.62
N ASN A 664 -14.00 -26.17 8.47
CA ASN A 664 -14.49 -26.75 7.22
C ASN A 664 -16.00 -26.99 7.28
N PHE A 665 -16.74 -26.14 6.57
CA PHE A 665 -18.20 -26.13 6.53
C PHE A 665 -18.78 -26.68 5.22
N THR A 666 -18.01 -27.49 4.48
CA THR A 666 -18.55 -28.31 3.38
C THR A 666 -19.50 -29.40 3.89
N LEU A 667 -20.39 -29.90 3.04
CA LEU A 667 -21.45 -30.85 3.41
C LEU A 667 -20.98 -32.31 3.36
N GLN A 668 -21.42 -33.12 4.32
CA GLN A 668 -21.32 -34.58 4.25
C GLN A 668 -22.30 -35.16 3.21
N ASP A 669 -22.00 -36.34 2.67
CA ASP A 669 -22.75 -37.03 1.59
C ASP A 669 -24.21 -37.38 1.91
N ILE A 670 -24.59 -37.34 3.19
CA ILE A 670 -25.95 -37.58 3.68
C ILE A 670 -26.62 -36.30 4.20
N SER A 671 -26.04 -35.13 3.94
CA SER A 671 -26.57 -33.85 4.40
C SER A 671 -27.98 -33.59 3.86
N PRO A 672 -28.89 -33.08 4.71
CA PRO A 672 -30.22 -32.66 4.27
C PRO A 672 -30.19 -31.38 3.42
N CYS A 673 -29.07 -30.67 3.36
CA CYS A 673 -28.91 -29.45 2.56
C CYS A 673 -28.61 -29.73 1.08
N ILE A 674 -28.19 -30.95 0.75
CA ILE A 674 -27.87 -31.37 -0.62
C ILE A 674 -29.15 -31.36 -1.46
N ASP A 675 -29.04 -30.83 -2.67
CA ASP A 675 -30.08 -30.72 -3.70
C ASP A 675 -31.38 -30.05 -3.22
N SER A 676 -31.31 -29.27 -2.14
CA SER A 676 -32.49 -28.79 -1.40
C SER A 676 -32.72 -27.28 -1.52
N GLY A 677 -31.82 -26.55 -2.19
CA GLY A 677 -32.00 -25.14 -2.51
C GLY A 677 -33.09 -24.91 -3.55
N ASN A 678 -33.44 -23.63 -3.76
CA ASN A 678 -34.45 -23.24 -4.74
C ASN A 678 -33.96 -23.54 -6.18
N PRO A 679 -34.65 -24.41 -6.94
CA PRO A 679 -34.23 -24.76 -8.30
C PRO A 679 -34.41 -23.61 -9.31
N ASP A 680 -35.21 -22.57 -9.00
CA ASP A 680 -35.30 -21.37 -9.83
C ASP A 680 -34.27 -20.32 -9.38
N THR A 681 -33.11 -20.35 -10.02
CA THR A 681 -31.99 -19.44 -9.75
C THR A 681 -32.08 -18.10 -10.51
N THR A 682 -33.18 -17.86 -11.23
CA THR A 682 -33.36 -16.65 -12.05
C THR A 682 -33.30 -15.39 -11.20
N GLY A 683 -32.36 -14.48 -11.51
CA GLY A 683 -32.22 -13.20 -10.81
C GLY A 683 -31.46 -13.25 -9.48
N MET A 684 -30.92 -14.42 -9.10
CA MET A 684 -30.06 -14.57 -7.92
C MET A 684 -28.62 -14.07 -8.16
N ASN A 685 -28.20 -13.92 -9.43
CA ASN A 685 -26.84 -13.51 -9.82
C ASN A 685 -25.75 -14.36 -9.13
N LEU A 686 -25.90 -15.68 -9.18
CA LEU A 686 -24.93 -16.59 -8.57
C LEU A 686 -23.59 -16.57 -9.32
N PRO A 687 -22.45 -16.70 -8.63
CA PRO A 687 -21.14 -16.89 -9.26
C PRO A 687 -21.07 -18.23 -10.01
N GLU A 688 -20.07 -18.39 -10.90
CA GLU A 688 -19.87 -19.64 -11.66
C GLU A 688 -19.57 -20.83 -10.75
N THR A 689 -18.85 -20.59 -9.66
CA THR A 689 -18.43 -21.61 -8.69
C THR A 689 -18.83 -21.27 -7.26
N ASP A 690 -18.80 -22.27 -6.39
CA ASP A 690 -18.87 -22.12 -4.94
C ASP A 690 -17.52 -21.72 -4.33
N LEU A 691 -17.47 -21.61 -2.99
CA LEU A 691 -16.24 -21.28 -2.27
C LEU A 691 -15.16 -22.39 -2.32
N SER A 692 -15.50 -23.60 -2.74
CA SER A 692 -14.57 -24.71 -2.99
C SER A 692 -14.14 -24.82 -4.46
N GLY A 693 -14.60 -23.91 -5.32
CA GLY A 693 -14.35 -23.92 -6.76
C GLY A 693 -15.21 -24.91 -7.55
N ASN A 694 -16.21 -25.53 -6.93
CA ASN A 694 -17.16 -26.44 -7.58
C ASN A 694 -18.20 -25.65 -8.38
N PRO A 695 -18.68 -26.13 -9.54
CA PRO A 695 -19.73 -25.46 -10.29
C PRO A 695 -20.98 -25.22 -9.44
N ARG A 696 -21.44 -23.97 -9.35
CA ARG A 696 -22.55 -23.58 -8.48
C ARG A 696 -23.87 -24.23 -8.85
N ILE A 697 -24.08 -24.55 -10.13
CA ILE A 697 -25.34 -25.15 -10.60
C ILE A 697 -25.00 -26.45 -11.32
N THR A 698 -25.39 -27.56 -10.71
CA THR A 698 -25.25 -28.90 -11.31
C THR A 698 -26.64 -29.49 -11.53
N ASN A 699 -26.92 -29.99 -12.74
CA ASN A 699 -28.23 -30.56 -13.10
C ASN A 699 -29.46 -29.66 -12.85
N ASN A 700 -29.28 -28.32 -12.87
CA ASN A 700 -30.30 -27.31 -12.51
C ASN A 700 -30.78 -27.39 -11.06
N ILE A 701 -29.95 -27.91 -10.16
CA ILE A 701 -30.19 -27.93 -8.72
C ILE A 701 -28.98 -27.28 -8.05
N ILE A 702 -29.20 -26.74 -6.85
CA ILE A 702 -28.20 -26.12 -5.99
C ILE A 702 -28.40 -26.61 -4.56
N ASP A 703 -27.31 -26.62 -3.80
CA ASP A 703 -27.34 -26.89 -2.37
C ASP A 703 -27.70 -25.65 -1.55
N MET A 704 -28.11 -25.86 -0.31
CA MET A 704 -28.17 -24.77 0.66
C MET A 704 -26.77 -24.47 1.18
N GLY A 705 -26.47 -23.19 1.40
CA GLY A 705 -25.21 -22.69 1.93
C GLY A 705 -24.22 -22.27 0.84
N ALA A 706 -23.01 -21.96 1.30
CA ALA A 706 -21.91 -21.45 0.48
C ALA A 706 -21.15 -22.53 -0.32
N TYR A 707 -21.42 -23.82 -0.07
CA TYR A 707 -20.70 -24.95 -0.66
C TYR A 707 -21.67 -25.91 -1.36
N GLU A 708 -21.32 -26.35 -2.55
CA GLU A 708 -21.97 -27.43 -3.28
C GLU A 708 -21.28 -28.77 -2.95
N TYR A 709 -22.09 -29.81 -2.76
CA TYR A 709 -21.67 -31.19 -2.69
C TYR A 709 -21.64 -31.79 -4.10
N LEU A 710 -20.49 -32.37 -4.49
CA LEU A 710 -20.34 -33.10 -5.74
C LEU A 710 -20.15 -34.59 -5.47
N GLU A 711 -21.10 -35.40 -5.94
CA GLU A 711 -21.00 -36.87 -5.86
C GLU A 711 -19.75 -37.37 -6.61
N GLY A 712 -18.88 -38.13 -5.91
CA GLY A 712 -17.67 -38.72 -6.48
C GLY A 712 -16.44 -37.80 -6.54
N VAL A 713 -16.55 -36.58 -6.01
CA VAL A 713 -15.45 -35.64 -5.80
C VAL A 713 -15.21 -35.52 -4.30
N TYR A 714 -13.96 -35.67 -3.87
CA TYR A 714 -13.60 -35.77 -2.47
C TYR A 714 -12.51 -34.78 -2.08
N THR A 715 -12.58 -34.28 -0.86
CA THR A 715 -11.42 -33.70 -0.18
C THR A 715 -10.76 -34.79 0.67
N ILE A 716 -9.44 -34.87 0.62
CA ILE A 716 -8.63 -35.84 1.36
C ILE A 716 -7.62 -35.09 2.22
N GLN A 717 -7.69 -35.26 3.54
CA GLN A 717 -6.61 -34.89 4.44
C GLN A 717 -5.70 -36.08 4.73
N LEU A 718 -4.40 -35.88 4.57
CA LEU A 718 -3.39 -36.89 4.84
C LEU A 718 -2.61 -36.52 6.09
N ASP A 719 -2.87 -37.24 7.19
CA ASP A 719 -2.07 -37.17 8.42
C ASP A 719 -0.93 -38.19 8.31
N LEU A 720 0.22 -37.72 7.80
CA LEU A 720 1.37 -38.55 7.48
C LEU A 720 2.48 -38.33 8.51
N ASN A 721 3.05 -39.42 9.00
CA ASN A 721 4.22 -39.40 9.87
C ASN A 721 5.33 -40.33 9.32
N VAL A 722 6.49 -39.73 9.05
CA VAL A 722 7.67 -40.41 8.51
C VAL A 722 8.96 -39.78 9.05
N PHE A 723 9.91 -40.63 9.46
CA PHE A 723 11.26 -40.19 9.80
C PHE A 723 12.20 -40.30 8.59
N LEU A 724 13.28 -39.54 8.62
CA LEU A 724 14.37 -39.58 7.64
C LEU A 724 15.63 -40.11 8.33
N GLU A 725 16.30 -41.12 7.77
CA GLU A 725 17.50 -41.73 8.37
C GLU A 725 18.61 -40.71 8.68
N GLY A 726 18.85 -39.78 7.76
CA GLY A 726 19.97 -38.84 7.85
C GLY A 726 19.91 -37.88 9.05
N PRO A 727 18.86 -37.06 9.19
CA PRO A 727 18.71 -36.13 10.31
C PRO A 727 18.26 -36.81 11.62
N PHE A 728 17.91 -38.10 11.62
CA PHE A 728 17.42 -38.79 12.82
C PHE A 728 18.51 -38.91 13.90
N ASN A 729 18.21 -38.40 15.09
CA ASN A 729 19.17 -38.32 16.21
C ASN A 729 18.94 -39.36 17.32
N GLY A 730 18.05 -40.33 17.06
CA GLY A 730 17.73 -41.43 17.97
C GLY A 730 16.39 -41.28 18.71
N THR A 731 15.80 -40.08 18.73
CA THR A 731 14.44 -39.84 19.27
C THR A 731 13.58 -39.09 18.27
N ASP A 732 14.13 -38.05 17.65
CA ASP A 732 13.48 -37.19 16.66
C ASP A 732 14.47 -36.86 15.53
N MET A 733 14.22 -35.81 14.74
CA MET A 733 15.13 -35.33 13.69
C MET A 733 15.74 -33.96 14.02
N ASN A 734 16.97 -33.73 13.55
CA ASN A 734 17.62 -32.42 13.65
C ASN A 734 17.01 -31.43 12.64
N THR A 735 16.91 -30.16 13.05
CA THR A 735 16.36 -29.05 12.24
C THR A 735 17.45 -28.07 11.81
N ASP A 736 18.67 -28.57 11.56
CA ASP A 736 19.87 -27.75 11.37
C ASP A 736 19.79 -26.80 10.16
N LEU A 737 19.09 -27.21 9.09
CA LEU A 737 18.80 -26.37 7.93
C LEU A 737 17.90 -25.17 8.28
N ALA A 738 16.81 -25.41 9.02
CA ALA A 738 15.92 -24.34 9.48
C ALA A 738 16.64 -23.41 10.47
N ALA A 739 17.36 -23.99 11.45
CA ALA A 739 18.13 -23.23 12.44
C ALA A 739 19.25 -22.37 11.82
N SER A 740 19.76 -22.78 10.65
CA SER A 740 20.76 -22.04 9.89
C SER A 740 20.18 -21.08 8.85
N GLY A 741 18.85 -20.98 8.73
CA GLY A 741 18.17 -20.16 7.72
C GLY A 741 18.47 -20.59 6.28
N MET A 742 18.67 -21.89 6.06
CA MET A 742 19.09 -22.45 4.76
C MET A 742 18.00 -23.15 3.98
N LEU A 743 16.82 -23.38 4.58
CA LEU A 743 15.66 -23.88 3.83
C LEU A 743 15.21 -22.86 2.78
N THR A 744 14.82 -23.34 1.62
CA THR A 744 14.23 -22.50 0.57
C THR A 744 12.83 -22.05 0.99
N LEU A 745 12.44 -20.84 0.60
CA LEU A 745 11.10 -20.30 0.85
C LEU A 745 10.06 -20.80 -0.18
N SER A 746 10.51 -21.40 -1.28
CA SER A 746 9.68 -22.07 -2.28
C SER A 746 10.02 -23.55 -2.34
N GLN A 747 9.03 -24.38 -2.72
CA GLN A 747 9.19 -25.82 -2.86
C GLN A 747 10.31 -26.19 -3.89
N PRO A 748 11.17 -27.20 -3.60
CA PRO A 748 12.34 -27.53 -4.43
C PRO A 748 12.10 -28.57 -5.55
N TYR A 749 10.88 -29.08 -5.69
CA TYR A 749 10.49 -30.19 -6.56
C TYR A 749 10.10 -29.77 -7.99
N ASN A 750 10.21 -28.49 -8.35
CA ASN A 750 9.99 -27.98 -9.72
C ASN A 750 11.10 -28.33 -10.72
N THR A 751 12.11 -29.09 -10.29
CA THR A 751 13.21 -29.57 -11.13
C THR A 751 13.16 -31.08 -11.34
N SER A 752 13.92 -31.57 -12.32
CA SER A 752 14.08 -33.01 -12.56
C SER A 752 14.62 -33.70 -11.30
N PRO A 753 14.12 -34.91 -10.95
CA PRO A 753 13.21 -35.76 -11.72
C PRO A 753 11.71 -35.52 -11.49
N TRP A 754 11.31 -34.80 -10.44
CA TRP A 754 9.89 -34.66 -10.08
C TRP A 754 9.10 -33.77 -11.04
N ASN A 755 9.72 -32.69 -11.54
CA ASN A 755 9.08 -31.70 -12.43
C ASN A 755 7.67 -31.34 -11.93
N TYR A 756 7.57 -31.00 -10.64
CA TYR A 756 6.31 -30.65 -10.00
C TYR A 756 6.01 -29.17 -10.24
N ASP A 757 4.91 -28.92 -10.96
CA ASP A 757 4.48 -27.58 -11.40
C ASP A 757 3.76 -26.77 -10.30
N GLY A 758 3.83 -27.18 -9.03
CA GLY A 758 3.21 -26.45 -7.92
C GLY A 758 3.97 -25.17 -7.55
N ASP A 759 3.24 -24.16 -7.10
CA ASP A 759 3.76 -22.82 -6.78
C ASP A 759 3.89 -22.57 -5.25
N GLU A 760 3.87 -23.62 -4.43
CA GLU A 760 3.91 -23.51 -2.97
C GLU A 760 5.14 -22.74 -2.48
N SER A 761 4.89 -21.66 -1.73
CA SER A 761 5.92 -20.80 -1.14
C SER A 761 5.42 -20.12 0.14
N VAL A 762 6.34 -19.69 0.99
CA VAL A 762 6.08 -18.99 2.26
C VAL A 762 6.94 -17.73 2.39
N ALA A 763 6.44 -16.70 3.06
CA ALA A 763 7.22 -15.49 3.34
C ALA A 763 8.36 -15.74 4.35
N ALA A 764 8.17 -16.71 5.26
CA ALA A 764 9.15 -17.21 6.19
C ALA A 764 8.79 -18.66 6.58
N ILE A 765 9.77 -19.46 7.02
CA ILE A 765 9.49 -20.81 7.52
C ILE A 765 8.57 -20.71 8.76
N PRO A 766 7.36 -21.29 8.72
CA PRO A 766 6.30 -20.99 9.69
C PRO A 766 6.52 -21.64 11.06
N ASN A 767 7.33 -22.70 11.10
CA ASN A 767 7.57 -23.49 12.30
C ASN A 767 9.08 -23.77 12.44
N SER A 768 9.65 -23.50 13.62
CA SER A 768 11.08 -23.74 13.88
C SER A 768 11.45 -25.22 14.02
N GLU A 769 10.44 -26.09 14.06
CA GLU A 769 10.58 -27.55 14.09
C GLU A 769 10.65 -28.18 12.69
N VAL A 770 10.60 -27.39 11.62
CA VAL A 770 10.73 -27.88 10.24
C VAL A 770 12.13 -28.45 10.01
N VAL A 771 12.18 -29.67 9.48
CA VAL A 771 13.38 -30.39 9.05
C VAL A 771 13.69 -30.08 7.59
N ASP A 772 12.73 -30.28 6.69
CA ASP A 772 12.86 -30.04 5.26
C ASP A 772 11.48 -29.98 4.55
N TRP A 773 11.47 -29.67 3.26
CA TRP A 773 10.34 -29.83 2.35
C TRP A 773 10.15 -31.29 1.92
N VAL A 774 8.92 -31.74 1.78
CA VAL A 774 8.52 -33.04 1.20
C VAL A 774 7.49 -32.85 0.10
N LEU A 775 7.48 -33.71 -0.90
CA LEU A 775 6.44 -33.77 -1.92
C LEU A 775 5.56 -34.99 -1.67
N VAL A 776 4.26 -34.75 -1.49
CA VAL A 776 3.26 -35.80 -1.32
C VAL A 776 2.48 -35.97 -2.61
N GLU A 777 2.27 -37.22 -3.01
CA GLU A 777 1.58 -37.59 -4.25
C GLU A 777 0.47 -38.60 -3.97
N ILE A 778 -0.65 -38.48 -4.68
CA ILE A 778 -1.77 -39.43 -4.64
C ILE A 778 -1.93 -40.10 -6.00
N ARG A 779 -2.09 -41.43 -6.00
CA ARG A 779 -2.35 -42.26 -7.19
C ARG A 779 -3.63 -43.08 -7.04
N ASP A 780 -4.47 -43.16 -8.08
CA ASP A 780 -5.69 -43.98 -8.14
C ASP A 780 -5.46 -45.28 -8.93
N ALA A 781 -5.48 -46.43 -8.24
CA ALA A 781 -5.28 -47.73 -8.87
C ALA A 781 -6.02 -48.87 -8.16
N ASP A 782 -6.26 -49.98 -8.87
CA ASP A 782 -6.89 -51.17 -8.29
C ASP A 782 -6.03 -51.88 -7.23
N TYR A 783 -4.70 -51.83 -7.41
CA TYR A 783 -3.72 -52.53 -6.59
C TYR A 783 -2.43 -51.70 -6.50
N SER A 784 -1.67 -51.83 -5.41
CA SER A 784 -0.42 -51.10 -5.20
C SER A 784 0.60 -51.33 -6.32
N SER A 785 0.65 -52.51 -6.94
CA SER A 785 1.54 -52.78 -8.07
C SER A 785 1.21 -52.01 -9.36
N ASN A 786 0.00 -51.44 -9.45
CA ASN A 786 -0.49 -50.70 -10.62
C ASN A 786 -0.50 -49.18 -10.38
N ALA A 787 -0.18 -48.72 -9.17
CA ALA A 787 -0.08 -47.31 -8.81
C ALA A 787 1.20 -46.70 -9.40
N THR A 788 1.22 -46.51 -10.71
CA THR A 788 2.33 -45.95 -11.51
C THR A 788 2.19 -44.42 -11.66
N PRO A 789 3.21 -43.69 -12.13
CA PRO A 789 3.11 -42.24 -12.37
C PRO A 789 1.97 -41.83 -13.31
N SER A 790 1.51 -42.74 -14.19
CA SER A 790 0.35 -42.48 -15.07
C SER A 790 -1.00 -42.47 -14.34
N THR A 791 -1.03 -42.91 -13.08
CA THR A 791 -2.23 -42.95 -12.22
C THR A 791 -2.26 -41.82 -11.18
N THR A 792 -1.30 -40.89 -11.25
CA THR A 792 -1.25 -39.73 -10.36
C THR A 792 -2.46 -38.83 -10.56
N ILE A 793 -3.16 -38.54 -9.47
CA ILE A 793 -4.35 -37.68 -9.45
C ILE A 793 -4.12 -36.37 -8.73
N ALA A 794 -3.13 -36.30 -7.81
CA ALA A 794 -2.74 -35.06 -7.16
C ALA A 794 -1.32 -35.10 -6.60
N ARG A 795 -0.72 -33.92 -6.44
CA ARG A 795 0.58 -33.69 -5.82
C ARG A 795 0.53 -32.38 -5.03
N GLN A 796 1.22 -32.31 -3.89
CA GLN A 796 1.34 -31.11 -3.08
C GLN A 796 2.63 -31.15 -2.26
N ALA A 797 3.33 -30.02 -2.19
CA ALA A 797 4.51 -29.86 -1.33
C ALA A 797 4.10 -29.40 0.08
N GLY A 798 4.79 -29.92 1.10
CA GLY A 798 4.57 -29.56 2.50
C GLY A 798 5.86 -29.59 3.31
N PHE A 799 5.74 -29.30 4.62
CA PHE A 799 6.87 -29.32 5.54
C PHE A 799 6.90 -30.60 6.36
N LEU A 800 8.09 -31.18 6.52
CA LEU A 800 8.34 -32.27 7.46
C LEU A 800 8.83 -31.70 8.79
N LEU A 801 8.16 -32.03 9.88
CA LEU A 801 8.54 -31.61 11.24
C LEU A 801 9.45 -32.63 11.91
N ARG A 802 10.16 -32.20 12.96
CA ARG A 802 11.14 -33.02 13.68
C ARG A 802 10.59 -34.32 14.28
N ASP A 803 9.30 -34.35 14.59
CA ASP A 803 8.58 -35.51 15.13
C ASP A 803 8.09 -36.48 14.05
N GLY A 804 8.40 -36.18 12.78
CA GLY A 804 8.03 -36.96 11.61
C GLY A 804 6.73 -36.51 10.95
N SER A 805 5.96 -35.61 11.54
CA SER A 805 4.68 -35.16 10.99
C SER A 805 4.88 -34.34 9.71
N ILE A 806 4.06 -34.58 8.68
CA ILE A 806 4.02 -33.76 7.47
C ILE A 806 2.84 -32.80 7.56
N VAL A 807 3.12 -31.51 7.41
CA VAL A 807 2.15 -30.43 7.57
C VAL A 807 2.10 -29.50 6.35
N SER A 808 1.01 -28.75 6.23
CA SER A 808 0.75 -27.74 5.21
C SER A 808 1.65 -26.51 5.39
N LEU A 809 1.48 -25.50 4.52
CA LEU A 809 2.28 -24.27 4.55
C LEU A 809 2.05 -23.39 5.80
N ASP A 810 1.01 -23.67 6.59
CA ASP A 810 0.80 -23.06 7.90
C ASP A 810 1.76 -23.59 8.98
N GLY A 811 2.46 -24.70 8.71
CA GLY A 811 3.39 -25.34 9.64
C GLY A 811 2.73 -26.16 10.74
N SER A 812 1.41 -26.46 10.65
CA SER A 812 0.68 -27.20 11.69
C SER A 812 -0.43 -28.13 11.21
N SER A 813 -1.15 -27.77 10.15
CA SER A 813 -2.31 -28.54 9.66
C SER A 813 -1.87 -29.70 8.76
N PRO A 814 -2.59 -30.83 8.69
CA PRO A 814 -2.34 -31.88 7.70
C PRO A 814 -2.43 -31.35 6.25
N LEU A 815 -1.82 -32.06 5.30
CA LEU A 815 -1.98 -31.74 3.88
C LEU A 815 -3.40 -32.04 3.42
N GLU A 816 -4.01 -31.11 2.69
CA GLU A 816 -5.38 -31.22 2.18
C GLU A 816 -5.42 -31.17 0.64
N PHE A 817 -5.93 -32.25 0.06
CA PHE A 817 -6.13 -32.40 -1.38
C PHE A 817 -7.60 -32.23 -1.72
N ASN A 818 -7.94 -31.13 -2.36
CA ASN A 818 -9.32 -30.80 -2.74
C ASN A 818 -9.66 -31.31 -4.16
N ASN A 819 -10.95 -31.53 -4.39
CA ASN A 819 -11.52 -31.88 -5.70
C ASN A 819 -10.95 -33.17 -6.35
N ILE A 820 -10.67 -34.18 -5.53
CA ILE A 820 -10.08 -35.44 -5.98
C ILE A 820 -11.18 -36.44 -6.40
N SER A 821 -11.11 -36.93 -7.63
CA SER A 821 -11.94 -38.03 -8.11
C SER A 821 -11.21 -39.37 -8.00
N ILE A 822 -11.77 -40.34 -7.27
CA ILE A 822 -11.22 -41.68 -7.13
C ILE A 822 -12.21 -42.71 -7.65
N ASN A 823 -11.75 -43.55 -8.57
CA ASN A 823 -12.55 -44.62 -9.17
C ASN A 823 -12.26 -45.98 -8.54
N ASN A 824 -11.06 -46.19 -8.00
CA ASN A 824 -10.62 -47.46 -7.44
C ASN A 824 -10.21 -47.31 -5.96
N SER A 825 -8.94 -47.57 -5.63
CA SER A 825 -8.34 -47.26 -4.33
C SER A 825 -7.20 -46.28 -4.53
N PHE A 826 -6.99 -45.38 -3.57
CA PHE A 826 -5.88 -44.44 -3.64
C PHE A 826 -4.69 -44.87 -2.77
N PHE A 827 -3.51 -44.55 -3.27
CA PHE A 827 -2.22 -44.74 -2.64
C PHE A 827 -1.56 -43.37 -2.50
N TYR A 828 -0.94 -43.12 -1.34
CA TYR A 828 -0.18 -41.90 -1.11
C TYR A 828 1.30 -42.23 -1.06
N LEU A 829 2.09 -41.28 -1.53
CA LEU A 829 3.53 -41.38 -1.66
C LEU A 829 4.18 -40.19 -0.99
N VAL A 830 5.34 -40.43 -0.39
CA VAL A 830 6.20 -39.37 0.13
C VAL A 830 7.50 -39.42 -0.64
N TRP A 831 7.81 -38.30 -1.29
CA TRP A 831 9.06 -38.03 -1.96
C TRP A 831 9.87 -37.02 -1.17
N HIS A 832 11.18 -37.25 -1.12
CA HIS A 832 12.12 -36.32 -0.53
C HIS A 832 13.33 -36.15 -1.46
N ARG A 833 13.94 -34.98 -1.47
CA ARG A 833 14.96 -34.60 -2.46
C ARG A 833 16.25 -35.44 -2.48
N ASN A 834 16.53 -36.18 -1.40
CA ASN A 834 17.75 -36.97 -1.24
C ASN A 834 17.57 -38.30 -0.48
N HIS A 835 16.32 -38.72 -0.29
CA HIS A 835 15.94 -40.00 0.31
C HIS A 835 15.05 -40.77 -0.67
N LEU A 836 15.09 -42.10 -0.60
CA LEU A 836 14.28 -42.96 -1.46
C LEU A 836 12.78 -42.76 -1.16
N GLY A 837 11.99 -42.60 -2.22
CA GLY A 837 10.54 -42.47 -2.12
C GLY A 837 9.86 -43.70 -1.55
N ILE A 838 8.75 -43.49 -0.85
CA ILE A 838 7.93 -44.55 -0.27
C ILE A 838 6.46 -44.37 -0.64
N MET A 839 5.73 -45.48 -0.68
CA MET A 839 4.29 -45.52 -0.97
C MET A 839 3.57 -46.46 0.00
N SER A 840 2.30 -46.19 0.30
CA SER A 840 1.48 -47.11 1.08
C SER A 840 1.34 -48.50 0.42
N SER A 841 1.40 -49.56 1.23
CA SER A 841 1.24 -50.95 0.75
C SER A 841 -0.21 -51.33 0.48
N ILE A 842 -1.14 -50.70 1.22
CA ILE A 842 -2.58 -50.95 1.21
C ILE A 842 -3.27 -49.75 0.56
N GLY A 843 -4.11 -50.03 -0.43
CA GLY A 843 -4.95 -49.03 -1.08
C GLY A 843 -6.10 -48.64 -0.16
N ASN A 844 -6.39 -47.35 -0.11
CA ASN A 844 -7.49 -46.82 0.68
C ASN A 844 -8.71 -46.65 -0.23
N ILE A 845 -9.86 -47.12 0.23
CA ILE A 845 -11.14 -46.92 -0.45
C ILE A 845 -11.86 -45.80 0.32
N LEU A 846 -12.29 -44.77 -0.40
CA LEU A 846 -13.03 -43.68 0.24
C LEU A 846 -14.45 -44.13 0.60
N SER A 847 -14.85 -43.81 1.83
CA SER A 847 -16.26 -43.79 2.25
C SER A 847 -16.48 -42.46 2.97
N GLY A 848 -16.76 -41.41 2.20
CA GLY A 848 -16.75 -40.02 2.69
C GLY A 848 -15.34 -39.45 2.85
N TYR A 849 -15.24 -38.26 3.44
CA TYR A 849 -13.94 -37.66 3.79
C TYR A 849 -13.22 -38.53 4.81
N THR A 850 -11.96 -38.84 4.53
CA THR A 850 -11.16 -39.75 5.35
C THR A 850 -9.87 -39.04 5.73
N ILE A 851 -9.65 -38.76 7.03
CA ILE A 851 -8.29 -38.55 7.54
C ILE A 851 -7.59 -39.89 7.41
N VAL A 852 -6.63 -39.98 6.51
CA VAL A 852 -5.83 -41.19 6.37
C VAL A 852 -4.55 -41.03 7.17
N ASN A 853 -4.48 -41.77 8.27
CA ASN A 853 -3.30 -41.84 9.11
C ASN A 853 -2.28 -42.79 8.47
N PHE A 854 -1.05 -42.31 8.29
CA PHE A 854 0.07 -43.14 7.87
C PHE A 854 1.24 -43.03 8.82
N TYR A 855 1.52 -44.11 9.52
CA TYR A 855 2.74 -44.26 10.30
C TYR A 855 3.63 -45.29 9.61
N VAL A 856 4.78 -44.83 9.14
CA VAL A 856 5.77 -45.72 8.51
C VAL A 856 6.16 -46.82 9.50
N SER A 857 5.91 -48.06 9.11
CA SER A 857 6.12 -49.26 9.92
C SER A 857 6.24 -50.50 9.04
N ASP A 858 6.70 -51.61 9.61
CA ASP A 858 6.79 -52.88 8.88
C ASP A 858 5.42 -53.32 8.33
N GLY A 859 5.35 -53.49 7.01
CA GLY A 859 4.13 -53.86 6.28
C GLY A 859 3.23 -52.69 5.88
N ALA A 860 3.46 -51.46 6.36
CA ALA A 860 2.70 -50.26 5.96
C ALA A 860 3.21 -49.66 4.63
N VAL A 861 4.49 -49.85 4.31
CA VAL A 861 5.11 -49.40 3.06
C VAL A 861 5.11 -50.53 2.04
N TYR A 862 4.83 -50.17 0.78
CA TYR A 862 4.81 -51.12 -0.33
C TYR A 862 6.16 -51.82 -0.50
N ASN A 863 6.09 -53.13 -0.75
CA ASN A 863 7.24 -54.00 -0.98
C ASN A 863 8.30 -53.98 0.16
N SER A 864 7.83 -54.21 1.40
CA SER A 864 8.60 -54.23 2.67
C SER A 864 9.87 -55.09 2.73
N SER A 865 10.15 -55.86 1.68
CA SER A 865 11.32 -56.74 1.59
C SER A 865 12.54 -56.07 0.94
N TYR A 866 12.44 -54.82 0.47
CA TYR A 866 13.48 -54.11 -0.30
C TYR A 866 13.65 -52.64 0.15
N GLY A 867 14.88 -52.12 0.06
CA GLY A 867 15.47 -51.05 0.90
C GLY A 867 15.00 -49.60 0.75
N GLY A 868 13.73 -49.30 0.43
CA GLY A 868 13.22 -47.92 0.39
C GLY A 868 13.04 -47.27 1.77
N TYR A 869 12.91 -48.07 2.83
CA TYR A 869 12.74 -47.63 4.21
C TYR A 869 13.35 -48.67 5.17
N LYS A 870 13.62 -48.29 6.42
CA LYS A 870 14.15 -49.21 7.44
C LYS A 870 13.88 -48.76 8.88
N GLU A 871 14.05 -49.71 9.81
CA GLU A 871 13.97 -49.44 11.24
C GLU A 871 15.24 -48.69 11.70
N LEU A 872 15.07 -47.45 12.15
CA LEU A 872 16.17 -46.58 12.60
C LEU A 872 16.55 -46.88 14.06
N THR A 873 15.54 -47.16 14.87
CA THR A 873 15.64 -47.64 16.25
C THR A 873 14.38 -48.46 16.56
N PRO A 874 14.34 -49.36 17.55
CA PRO A 874 13.20 -50.25 17.75
C PRO A 874 11.85 -49.51 17.80
N GLY A 875 10.99 -49.77 16.82
CA GLY A 875 9.67 -49.16 16.69
C GLY A 875 9.59 -47.83 15.92
N ILE A 876 10.71 -47.28 15.45
CA ILE A 876 10.75 -46.07 14.61
C ILE A 876 11.36 -46.42 13.25
N TRP A 877 10.63 -46.11 12.20
CA TRP A 877 11.01 -46.41 10.82
C TRP A 877 11.13 -45.12 10.01
N GLY A 878 12.05 -45.10 9.06
CA GLY A 878 12.25 -43.93 8.21
C GLY A 878 12.70 -44.26 6.80
N MET A 879 12.59 -43.27 5.92
CA MET A 879 13.06 -43.32 4.54
C MET A 879 14.58 -43.44 4.51
N VAL A 880 15.10 -44.23 3.57
CA VAL A 880 16.54 -44.44 3.43
C VAL A 880 17.18 -43.25 2.73
N ALA A 881 18.23 -42.72 3.33
CA ALA A 881 18.97 -41.56 2.83
C ALA A 881 20.07 -41.97 1.83
N GLY A 882 20.40 -41.13 0.85
CA GLY A 882 21.55 -41.38 -0.03
C GLY A 882 21.32 -41.17 -1.51
N ASP A 883 20.08 -40.85 -1.91
CA ASP A 883 19.66 -40.67 -3.30
C ASP A 883 19.88 -39.22 -3.77
N ALA A 884 21.14 -38.77 -3.80
CA ALA A 884 21.49 -37.37 -4.05
C ALA A 884 21.04 -36.86 -5.43
N ASN A 885 20.87 -37.74 -6.42
CA ASN A 885 20.43 -37.36 -7.77
C ASN A 885 18.90 -37.53 -7.97
N GLY A 886 18.20 -38.10 -6.99
CA GLY A 886 16.76 -38.35 -7.01
C GLY A 886 16.29 -39.44 -7.98
N ASP A 887 17.20 -40.26 -8.53
CA ASP A 887 16.89 -41.27 -9.55
C ASP A 887 16.27 -42.55 -9.00
N GLY A 888 16.10 -42.61 -7.66
CA GLY A 888 15.53 -43.75 -6.97
C GLY A 888 16.50 -44.90 -6.76
N ASN A 889 17.81 -44.75 -7.02
CA ASN A 889 18.80 -45.81 -6.84
C ASN A 889 20.05 -45.27 -6.15
N ILE A 890 20.32 -45.68 -4.91
CA ILE A 890 21.51 -45.25 -4.19
C ILE A 890 22.73 -46.01 -4.74
N ASN A 891 23.50 -45.33 -5.58
CA ASN A 891 24.61 -45.93 -6.30
C ASN A 891 25.77 -44.94 -6.53
N THR A 892 26.69 -45.28 -7.44
CA THR A 892 27.84 -44.42 -7.77
C THR A 892 27.47 -43.07 -8.40
N GLY A 893 26.27 -42.93 -8.96
CA GLY A 893 25.71 -41.66 -9.42
C GLY A 893 25.61 -40.64 -8.30
N ASP A 894 25.03 -41.02 -7.16
CA ASP A 894 24.85 -40.15 -5.98
C ASP A 894 26.19 -39.78 -5.36
N LYS A 895 27.13 -40.72 -5.34
CA LYS A 895 28.51 -40.44 -4.94
C LYS A 895 29.18 -39.39 -5.82
N THR A 896 28.80 -39.33 -7.09
CA THR A 896 29.33 -38.32 -8.02
C THR A 896 28.80 -36.94 -7.67
N VAL A 897 27.51 -36.83 -7.31
CA VAL A 897 26.90 -35.60 -6.77
C VAL A 897 27.61 -35.17 -5.48
N TRP A 898 27.78 -36.10 -4.51
CA TRP A 898 28.57 -35.85 -3.31
C TRP A 898 29.99 -35.39 -3.62
N GLY A 899 30.65 -35.99 -4.60
CA GLY A 899 32.01 -35.63 -5.00
C GLY A 899 32.13 -34.20 -5.56
N ALA A 900 31.06 -33.67 -6.17
CA ALA A 900 30.99 -32.30 -6.66
C ALA A 900 30.72 -31.29 -5.53
N GLU A 901 29.95 -31.69 -4.52
CA GLU A 901 29.49 -30.81 -3.42
C GLU A 901 30.34 -30.94 -2.14
N ALA A 902 31.24 -31.92 -2.05
CA ALA A 902 32.04 -32.19 -0.85
C ALA A 902 32.81 -30.94 -0.37
N GLY A 903 32.55 -30.54 0.87
CA GLY A 903 33.13 -29.37 1.53
C GLY A 903 32.31 -28.09 1.40
N THR A 904 31.18 -28.11 0.67
CA THR A 904 30.26 -26.97 0.58
C THR A 904 29.27 -26.94 1.74
N LYS A 905 28.73 -25.75 2.00
CA LYS A 905 27.66 -25.50 2.98
C LYS A 905 26.42 -25.00 2.23
N GLY A 906 25.22 -25.43 2.60
CA GLY A 906 23.96 -24.96 2.03
C GLY A 906 22.91 -26.05 1.88
N TYR A 907 21.81 -25.70 1.21
CA TYR A 907 20.72 -26.62 0.86
C TYR A 907 21.09 -27.47 -0.36
N GLN A 908 21.88 -28.53 -0.11
CA GLN A 908 22.50 -29.33 -1.17
C GLN A 908 21.93 -30.75 -1.23
N PRO A 909 21.72 -31.34 -2.42
CA PRO A 909 21.22 -32.71 -2.54
C PRO A 909 22.10 -33.77 -1.86
N ALA A 910 23.43 -33.60 -1.85
CA ALA A 910 24.34 -34.55 -1.20
C ALA A 910 24.53 -34.35 0.31
N ASP A 911 23.84 -33.36 0.91
CA ASP A 911 23.74 -33.20 2.36
C ASP A 911 22.70 -34.20 2.89
N HIS A 912 23.12 -35.45 3.06
CA HIS A 912 22.21 -36.55 3.37
C HIS A 912 21.73 -36.52 4.82
N ASN A 913 22.52 -35.97 5.74
CA ASN A 913 22.14 -35.82 7.14
C ASN A 913 21.43 -34.49 7.46
N LEU A 914 21.30 -33.60 6.47
CA LEU A 914 20.65 -32.30 6.58
C LEU A 914 21.28 -31.41 7.65
N ASP A 915 22.59 -31.53 7.85
CA ASP A 915 23.33 -30.73 8.84
C ASP A 915 23.88 -29.41 8.26
N SER A 916 23.45 -29.07 7.04
CA SER A 916 23.88 -27.96 6.19
C SER A 916 25.25 -28.12 5.54
N GLN A 917 25.97 -29.22 5.78
CA GLN A 917 27.37 -29.36 5.39
C GLN A 917 27.64 -30.68 4.69
N VAL A 918 27.83 -30.65 3.37
CA VAL A 918 28.24 -31.84 2.61
C VAL A 918 29.67 -32.23 2.98
N ASN A 919 29.83 -33.34 3.67
CA ASN A 919 31.11 -33.79 4.20
C ASN A 919 31.26 -35.32 4.21
N ASN A 920 32.33 -35.82 4.85
CA ASN A 920 32.60 -37.26 4.86
C ASN A 920 31.57 -38.07 5.65
N LYS A 921 30.76 -37.46 6.51
CA LYS A 921 29.66 -38.13 7.21
C LYS A 921 28.58 -38.55 6.23
N ASP A 922 28.13 -37.67 5.36
CA ASP A 922 27.13 -37.97 4.31
C ASP A 922 27.54 -39.17 3.46
N LYS A 923 28.83 -39.23 3.10
CA LYS A 923 29.35 -40.35 2.33
C LYS A 923 29.54 -41.62 3.16
N ASN A 924 30.25 -41.55 4.29
CA ASN A 924 30.73 -42.74 4.99
C ASN A 924 29.69 -43.33 5.93
N GLU A 925 28.83 -42.50 6.50
CA GLU A 925 27.85 -42.86 7.52
C GLU A 925 26.45 -43.04 6.93
N ILE A 926 26.19 -42.50 5.73
CA ILE A 926 24.90 -42.64 5.04
C ILE A 926 25.05 -43.35 3.69
N TRP A 927 25.56 -42.66 2.66
CA TRP A 927 25.59 -43.18 1.28
C TRP A 927 26.25 -44.57 1.18
N LEU A 928 27.41 -44.76 1.83
CA LEU A 928 28.17 -46.01 1.74
C LEU A 928 27.42 -47.20 2.35
N ILE A 929 26.63 -46.97 3.39
CA ILE A 929 25.86 -48.02 4.08
C ILE A 929 24.63 -48.41 3.26
N ASN A 930 24.04 -47.45 2.57
CA ASN A 930 22.83 -47.62 1.77
C ASN A 930 23.10 -47.89 0.29
N ASN A 931 24.37 -47.92 -0.13
CA ASN A 931 24.73 -48.16 -1.52
C ASN A 931 24.24 -49.55 -1.98
N GLY A 932 23.33 -49.56 -2.95
CA GLY A 932 22.64 -50.73 -3.46
C GLY A 932 21.14 -50.77 -3.11
N ASP A 933 20.67 -49.87 -2.23
CA ASP A 933 19.25 -49.69 -1.97
C ASP A 933 18.57 -48.90 -3.11
N GLU A 934 17.31 -49.22 -3.36
CA GLU A 934 16.52 -48.66 -4.48
C GLU A 934 15.07 -48.40 -4.05
N CYS A 935 14.47 -47.36 -4.62
CA CYS A 935 13.07 -47.00 -4.49
C CYS A 935 12.21 -48.14 -5.00
N GLN A 936 11.17 -48.49 -4.24
CA GLN A 936 10.27 -49.60 -4.56
C GLN A 936 8.89 -49.14 -5.02
N VAL A 937 8.71 -47.83 -5.13
CA VAL A 937 7.51 -47.24 -5.73
C VAL A 937 7.40 -47.71 -7.18
N PRO A 938 6.22 -48.15 -7.65
CA PRO A 938 6.04 -48.51 -9.06
C PRO A 938 6.30 -47.30 -9.98
N GLU A 939 7.15 -47.50 -10.98
CA GLU A 939 7.51 -46.54 -12.04
C GLU A 939 6.93 -46.93 -13.41
#